data_AF-A0A136MQQ6-F1
#
_entry.id   AF-A0A136MQQ6-F1
#
_cell.length_a   1.000
_cell.length_b   1.000
_cell.length_c   1.000
_cell.angle_alpha   90.00
_cell.angle_beta   90.00
_cell.angle_gamma   90.00
#
_symmetry.space_group_name_H-M   'P 1'
#
loop_
_entity.id
_entity.type
_entity.pdbx_description
1 polymer ?
#
loop_
_entity_poly.entity_id
_entity_poly.type
_entity_poly.pdbx_seq_one_letter_code
_entity_poly.pdbx_strand_id
1 'polypeptide(L)'
;MRTSLSLQRLLILQVWAFSLLLLLSPPALAEEPIPIRPIDPDQAGRVSYSLQIKPLLEAKCVGCHAGARPKGLYDVTSVHNLMQEGGSAGPGVIPGKPDDSSLVQYVRGILQPRMPKEEPPLSEDEVHLIREWIASGAIDDSSTQIETQATTAGAASAPPLSQEEAEAELQALLFTADPVEQLLKKRAYRLRYLPAPPQPPEVTGPVNNDIDRFIVAKWESSPNPAVKSNAPKVCDDPTFLRRVFLDVIGRIPSITETESFLNDSSPEKRQNLVDQLLARNSEYAGHWTPFWEDALCSNGNHQGGVGTHGNYRDWAFKNFEQNKPYDIMAAELIDPTMPNHPERYILNNEPMKTVQSAANTAQVFLGTGLKCASCHNHFENKEWTQARFFGFAGYFAPADLELVRCEQPTGQFIPTRFIFDLPDMPNDVPANPTSRLRRVAQLLVDPTNPRFAKTIVNRLWKRHFGLGLFEPVDDFRLDRPPSHPELLDWLADDFMRHGFDIKHTIRLILNSRTYQLAYNPEFEDHYDVGKPDQPRYFQSPSLRRLTAEQVLDSLLLVAGRTEWRGKQRTFQDDESTPLTRSLGRPSARNDVSTSRPEDVAVVQALELLNGDELYERIYQGPAISQMASQGKPEQIVHEIYLRILNRPPGEDERSAGIAFLESCQIEGEPRNPQSLNEVIGDMVWAFVSSPGFQYIN
;
A
#
# COMPACT_ATOMS: atom_id res chain seq x y z
N MET A 1 -16.63 18.73 -69.61
CA MET A 1 -17.05 17.35 -69.97
C MET A 1 -15.82 16.47 -69.95
N ARG A 2 -15.89 15.33 -69.23
CA ARG A 2 -15.28 14.00 -69.54
C ARG A 2 -13.87 13.98 -70.16
N THR A 3 -12.87 13.22 -69.75
CA THR A 3 -12.74 11.93 -69.02
C THR A 3 -11.22 11.67 -69.01
N SER A 4 -10.63 11.30 -67.88
CA SER A 4 -10.03 9.98 -67.60
C SER A 4 -9.13 9.36 -68.69
N LEU A 5 -8.06 8.71 -68.19
CA LEU A 5 -7.12 7.78 -68.85
C LEU A 5 -5.82 8.38 -69.39
N SER A 6 -4.77 8.36 -68.56
CA SER A 6 -3.51 7.69 -68.94
C SER A 6 -2.51 7.63 -67.76
N LEU A 7 -2.94 7.07 -66.64
CA LEU A 7 -2.09 6.78 -65.46
C LEU A 7 -1.31 5.46 -65.60
N GLN A 8 -1.11 4.95 -66.82
CA GLN A 8 -0.57 3.61 -67.05
C GLN A 8 0.75 3.57 -67.86
N ARG A 9 1.41 4.71 -68.08
CA ARG A 9 2.69 4.74 -68.83
C ARG A 9 3.87 5.42 -68.12
N LEU A 10 3.73 5.88 -66.89
CA LEU A 10 4.83 6.51 -66.13
C LEU A 10 5.50 5.61 -65.07
N LEU A 11 5.09 4.33 -64.95
CA LEU A 11 5.56 3.43 -63.89
C LEU A 11 6.68 2.45 -64.29
N ILE A 12 7.34 2.63 -65.45
CA ILE A 12 8.30 1.63 -65.99
C ILE A 12 9.74 2.19 -66.17
N LEU A 13 10.03 3.45 -65.78
CA LEU A 13 11.36 4.06 -65.99
C LEU A 13 12.11 4.50 -64.73
N GLN A 14 11.69 4.08 -63.53
CA GLN A 14 12.41 4.34 -62.27
C GLN A 14 12.94 3.08 -61.55
N VAL A 15 13.02 1.93 -62.24
CA VAL A 15 13.42 0.64 -61.62
C VAL A 15 14.90 0.26 -61.91
N TRP A 16 15.67 1.06 -62.63
CA TRP A 16 17.05 0.69 -63.03
C TRP A 16 18.12 1.74 -62.70
N ALA A 17 18.00 2.44 -61.56
CA ALA A 17 19.06 3.34 -61.06
C ALA A 17 19.34 3.21 -59.55
N PHE A 18 18.79 2.21 -58.86
CA PHE A 18 19.00 1.98 -57.43
C PHE A 18 19.44 0.54 -57.09
N SER A 19 20.15 -0.11 -58.02
CA SER A 19 20.60 -1.50 -57.85
C SER A 19 22.12 -1.69 -57.96
N LEU A 20 22.93 -0.63 -57.83
CA LEU A 20 24.39 -0.76 -57.93
C LEU A 20 25.19 0.12 -56.94
N LEU A 21 24.63 0.39 -55.76
CA LEU A 21 25.34 1.11 -54.67
C LEU A 21 24.88 0.66 -53.27
N LEU A 22 24.60 -0.64 -53.11
CA LEU A 22 24.23 -1.28 -51.84
C LEU A 22 24.90 -2.65 -51.65
N LEU A 23 26.09 -2.82 -52.22
CA LEU A 23 26.95 -4.00 -52.02
C LEU A 23 28.38 -3.55 -51.74
N LEU A 24 28.56 -2.94 -50.56
CA LEU A 24 29.82 -2.82 -49.82
C LEU A 24 29.46 -2.12 -48.48
N SER A 25 28.62 -2.76 -47.67
CA SER A 25 28.65 -2.45 -46.23
C SER A 25 29.97 -3.03 -45.73
N PRO A 26 30.83 -2.26 -45.03
CA PRO A 26 31.97 -2.86 -44.36
C PRO A 26 31.42 -3.94 -43.41
N PRO A 27 32.13 -5.07 -43.19
CA PRO A 27 31.77 -5.95 -42.09
C PRO A 27 31.70 -5.06 -40.84
N ALA A 28 30.61 -5.18 -40.08
CA ALA A 28 30.51 -4.51 -38.79
C ALA A 28 31.80 -4.83 -38.04
N LEU A 29 32.63 -3.82 -37.81
CA LEU A 29 33.82 -3.98 -36.98
C LEU A 29 33.27 -4.51 -35.65
N ALA A 30 33.67 -5.73 -35.29
CA ALA A 30 33.38 -6.25 -33.97
C ALA A 30 33.90 -5.21 -32.98
N GLU A 31 32.98 -4.58 -32.23
CA GLU A 31 33.36 -3.60 -31.20
C GLU A 31 34.36 -4.29 -30.28
N GLU A 32 35.57 -3.72 -30.15
CA GLU A 32 36.60 -4.30 -29.30
C GLU A 32 36.08 -4.40 -27.86
N PRO A 33 36.38 -5.50 -27.14
CA PRO A 33 35.89 -5.67 -25.79
C PRO A 33 36.32 -4.52 -24.88
N ILE A 34 35.41 -4.04 -24.04
CA ILE A 34 35.72 -2.97 -23.09
C ILE A 34 36.94 -3.40 -22.25
N PRO A 35 38.00 -2.56 -22.18
CA PRO A 35 39.18 -2.88 -21.39
C PRO A 35 38.82 -3.01 -19.91
N ILE A 36 39.59 -3.83 -19.19
CA ILE A 36 39.41 -4.02 -17.76
C ILE A 36 40.67 -3.63 -17.01
N ARG A 37 40.52 -2.79 -15.99
CA ARG A 37 41.57 -2.52 -15.02
C ARG A 37 41.59 -3.56 -13.88
N PRO A 38 42.74 -3.80 -13.22
CA PRO A 38 42.85 -4.69 -12.07
C PRO A 38 41.91 -4.26 -10.94
N ILE A 39 41.34 -5.24 -10.20
CA ILE A 39 40.46 -4.99 -9.06
C ILE A 39 41.31 -4.73 -7.82
N ASP A 40 41.03 -3.64 -7.13
CA ASP A 40 41.60 -3.33 -5.82
C ASP A 40 40.72 -3.95 -4.73
N PRO A 41 41.20 -4.95 -3.97
CA PRO A 41 40.40 -5.62 -2.93
C PRO A 41 39.85 -4.65 -1.86
N ASP A 42 40.58 -3.58 -1.56
CA ASP A 42 40.18 -2.59 -0.54
C ASP A 42 39.04 -1.69 -1.02
N GLN A 43 38.94 -1.47 -2.34
CA GLN A 43 37.85 -0.71 -2.97
C GLN A 43 36.64 -1.60 -3.26
N ALA A 44 36.88 -2.85 -3.68
CA ALA A 44 35.83 -3.83 -3.93
C ALA A 44 34.90 -4.04 -2.73
N GLY A 45 35.46 -4.10 -1.51
CA GLY A 45 34.69 -4.23 -0.28
C GLY A 45 33.85 -3.00 0.11
N ARG A 46 33.97 -1.88 -0.61
CA ARG A 46 33.24 -0.62 -0.34
C ARG A 46 32.10 -0.37 -1.33
N VAL A 47 31.98 -1.18 -2.38
CA VAL A 47 30.94 -1.00 -3.40
C VAL A 47 29.59 -1.47 -2.85
N SER A 48 28.64 -0.55 -2.78
CA SER A 48 27.27 -0.81 -2.30
C SER A 48 26.37 -1.25 -3.45
N TYR A 49 25.68 -2.38 -3.27
CA TYR A 49 24.70 -2.84 -4.25
C TYR A 49 23.55 -1.86 -4.39
N SER A 50 22.92 -1.49 -3.28
CA SER A 50 21.74 -0.64 -3.25
C SER A 50 22.01 0.80 -3.70
N LEU A 51 23.18 1.38 -3.38
CA LEU A 51 23.49 2.77 -3.73
C LEU A 51 24.14 2.94 -5.10
N GLN A 52 24.88 1.94 -5.60
CA GLN A 52 25.74 2.10 -6.79
C GLN A 52 25.42 1.13 -7.91
N ILE A 53 25.14 -0.14 -7.61
CA ILE A 53 24.90 -1.18 -8.63
C ILE A 53 23.44 -1.19 -9.08
N LYS A 54 22.50 -1.15 -8.14
CA LYS A 54 21.06 -1.21 -8.42
C LYS A 54 20.60 -0.05 -9.31
N PRO A 55 20.97 1.22 -9.07
CA PRO A 55 20.60 2.32 -9.98
C PRO A 55 21.16 2.14 -11.39
N LEU A 56 22.37 1.57 -11.51
CA LEU A 56 22.99 1.28 -12.81
C LEU A 56 22.22 0.19 -13.56
N LEU A 57 21.82 -0.89 -12.88
CA LEU A 57 20.99 -1.95 -13.47
C LEU A 57 19.59 -1.46 -13.84
N GLU A 58 18.98 -0.61 -13.01
CA GLU A 58 17.69 0.02 -13.29
C GLU A 58 17.75 0.90 -14.53
N ALA A 59 18.80 1.70 -14.67
CA ALA A 59 18.99 2.59 -15.81
C ALA A 59 19.28 1.86 -17.12
N LYS A 60 20.00 0.73 -17.08
CA LYS A 60 20.60 0.10 -18.28
C LYS A 60 20.08 -1.29 -18.62
N CYS A 61 19.40 -1.97 -17.69
CA CYS A 61 19.10 -3.39 -17.81
C CYS A 61 17.61 -3.71 -17.57
N VAL A 62 16.97 -3.09 -16.59
CA VAL A 62 15.59 -3.40 -16.16
C VAL A 62 14.56 -3.26 -17.28
N GLY A 63 14.73 -2.30 -18.21
CA GLY A 63 13.80 -2.11 -19.32
C GLY A 63 13.58 -3.34 -20.22
N CYS A 64 14.51 -4.30 -20.22
CA CYS A 64 14.40 -5.56 -20.96
C CYS A 64 14.52 -6.83 -20.08
N HIS A 65 15.16 -6.73 -18.91
CA HIS A 65 15.50 -7.85 -18.03
C HIS A 65 14.72 -7.82 -16.71
N ALA A 66 13.45 -7.42 -16.76
CA ALA A 66 12.53 -7.44 -15.62
C ALA A 66 11.11 -7.87 -16.03
N GLY A 67 10.25 -8.16 -15.05
CA GLY A 67 8.84 -8.51 -15.26
C GLY A 67 8.60 -9.99 -15.56
N ALA A 68 7.38 -10.34 -15.96
CA ALA A 68 6.93 -11.75 -16.04
C ALA A 68 7.63 -12.63 -17.10
N ARG A 69 8.30 -12.02 -18.10
CA ARG A 69 9.09 -12.71 -19.13
C ARG A 69 10.32 -11.89 -19.54
N PRO A 70 11.37 -11.87 -18.71
CA PRO A 70 12.56 -11.08 -19.01
C PRO A 70 13.29 -11.66 -20.23
N LYS A 71 13.91 -10.80 -21.05
CA LYS A 71 14.64 -11.27 -22.23
C LYS A 71 15.80 -12.18 -21.81
N GLY A 72 15.96 -13.28 -22.53
CA GLY A 72 16.97 -14.30 -22.20
C GLY A 72 16.68 -15.09 -20.92
N LEU A 73 15.46 -15.01 -20.37
CA LEU A 73 15.08 -15.59 -19.07
C LEU A 73 15.99 -15.13 -17.92
N TYR A 74 16.59 -13.95 -18.08
CA TYR A 74 17.54 -13.40 -17.12
C TYR A 74 16.95 -12.16 -16.46
N ASP A 75 16.71 -12.24 -15.16
CA ASP A 75 16.09 -11.21 -14.33
C ASP A 75 17.14 -10.47 -13.49
N VAL A 76 17.22 -9.15 -13.64
CA VAL A 76 18.19 -8.29 -12.94
C VAL A 76 17.60 -7.54 -11.73
N THR A 77 16.36 -7.82 -11.33
CA THR A 77 15.63 -7.06 -10.30
C THR A 77 16.08 -7.35 -8.87
N SER A 78 16.82 -8.44 -8.65
CA SER A 78 17.40 -8.77 -7.35
C SER A 78 18.76 -9.44 -7.50
N VAL A 79 19.61 -9.30 -6.47
CA VAL A 79 20.90 -10.01 -6.40
C VAL A 79 20.73 -11.52 -6.50
N HIS A 80 19.70 -12.04 -5.83
CA HIS A 80 19.35 -13.46 -5.93
C HIS A 80 19.12 -13.89 -7.38
N ASN A 81 18.32 -13.12 -8.13
CA ASN A 81 18.02 -13.43 -9.53
C ASN A 81 19.24 -13.29 -10.45
N LEU A 82 20.11 -12.31 -10.17
CA LEU A 82 21.37 -12.13 -10.89
C LEU A 82 22.30 -13.37 -10.75
N MET A 83 22.20 -14.10 -9.64
CA MET A 83 22.98 -15.32 -9.41
C MET A 83 22.33 -16.58 -9.98
N GLN A 84 21.08 -16.52 -10.46
CA GLN A 84 20.42 -17.64 -11.10
C GLN A 84 20.88 -17.81 -12.55
N GLU A 85 20.70 -19.02 -13.10
CA GLU A 85 20.99 -19.29 -14.51
C GLU A 85 20.00 -18.57 -15.42
N GLY A 86 20.52 -17.72 -16.31
CA GLY A 86 19.75 -17.02 -17.33
C GLY A 86 20.08 -17.55 -18.72
N GLY A 87 19.15 -18.27 -19.34
CA GLY A 87 19.35 -18.80 -20.69
C GLY A 87 20.48 -19.82 -20.79
N SER A 88 21.29 -19.77 -21.86
CA SER A 88 22.32 -20.79 -22.18
C SER A 88 23.74 -20.43 -21.71
N ALA A 89 23.94 -19.31 -21.02
CA ALA A 89 25.27 -18.77 -20.68
C ALA A 89 25.67 -19.00 -19.20
N GLY A 90 24.87 -19.74 -18.44
CA GLY A 90 25.09 -20.01 -17.01
C GLY A 90 24.62 -18.85 -16.11
N PRO A 91 25.08 -18.80 -14.85
CA PRO A 91 24.73 -17.74 -13.90
C PRO A 91 25.13 -16.36 -14.40
N GLY A 92 24.26 -15.37 -14.20
CA GLY A 92 24.55 -13.97 -14.49
C GLY A 92 25.75 -13.45 -13.73
N VAL A 93 25.76 -13.72 -12.43
CA VAL A 93 26.78 -13.31 -11.46
C VAL A 93 27.31 -14.55 -10.73
N ILE A 94 28.63 -14.69 -10.72
CA ILE A 94 29.35 -15.70 -9.94
C ILE A 94 30.12 -14.96 -8.84
N PRO A 95 29.67 -15.02 -7.58
CA PRO A 95 30.31 -14.35 -6.46
C PRO A 95 31.82 -14.63 -6.37
N GLY A 96 32.61 -13.58 -6.23
CA GLY A 96 34.08 -13.64 -6.18
C GLY A 96 34.77 -13.87 -7.52
N LYS A 97 34.02 -14.10 -8.62
CA LYS A 97 34.56 -14.37 -9.96
C LYS A 97 33.95 -13.43 -11.01
N PRO A 98 34.32 -12.14 -10.98
CA PRO A 98 33.75 -11.12 -11.87
C PRO A 98 33.96 -11.43 -13.36
N ASP A 99 35.15 -11.89 -13.76
CA ASP A 99 35.47 -12.11 -15.18
C ASP A 99 34.88 -13.42 -15.74
N ASP A 100 34.49 -14.35 -14.87
CA ASP A 100 33.78 -15.58 -15.23
C ASP A 100 32.25 -15.38 -15.25
N SER A 101 31.75 -14.25 -14.75
CA SER A 101 30.32 -13.94 -14.67
C SER A 101 29.76 -13.55 -16.05
N SER A 102 28.69 -14.22 -16.49
CA SER A 102 28.14 -13.99 -17.84
C SER A 102 27.64 -12.55 -18.05
N LEU A 103 27.13 -11.89 -17.00
CA LEU A 103 26.79 -10.47 -17.00
C LEU A 103 27.97 -9.62 -17.49
N VAL A 104 29.15 -9.80 -16.90
CA VAL A 104 30.38 -9.05 -17.24
C VAL A 104 30.81 -9.36 -18.67
N GLN A 105 30.69 -10.62 -19.10
CA GLN A 105 31.08 -11.01 -20.46
C GLN A 105 30.16 -10.42 -21.54
N TYR A 106 28.86 -10.32 -21.28
CA TYR A 106 27.90 -9.68 -22.19
C TYR A 106 28.07 -8.15 -22.26
N VAL A 107 28.27 -7.46 -21.13
CA VAL A 107 28.45 -6.00 -21.15
C VAL A 107 29.76 -5.58 -21.79
N ARG A 108 30.81 -6.42 -21.66
CA ARG A 108 32.10 -6.21 -22.33
C ARG A 108 32.09 -6.56 -23.81
N GLY A 109 31.06 -7.24 -24.32
CA GLY A 109 31.00 -7.68 -25.72
C GLY A 109 31.82 -8.94 -26.04
N ILE A 110 32.27 -9.68 -25.00
CA ILE A 110 32.91 -10.98 -25.14
C ILE A 110 31.88 -12.03 -25.58
N LEU A 111 30.69 -11.99 -24.96
CA LEU A 111 29.52 -12.75 -25.41
C LEU A 111 28.62 -11.86 -26.27
N GLN A 112 27.93 -12.50 -27.23
CA GLN A 112 27.07 -11.81 -28.19
C GLN A 112 25.60 -12.24 -28.03
N PRO A 113 24.63 -11.31 -28.20
CA PRO A 113 24.83 -9.89 -28.51
C PRO A 113 25.41 -9.10 -27.32
N ARG A 114 26.28 -8.12 -27.57
CA ARG A 114 26.76 -7.19 -26.52
C ARG A 114 25.56 -6.50 -25.86
N MET A 115 25.58 -6.40 -24.53
CA MET A 115 24.57 -5.68 -23.76
C MET A 115 25.07 -4.30 -23.30
N PRO A 116 24.19 -3.28 -23.24
CA PRO A 116 22.82 -3.28 -23.74
C PRO A 116 22.78 -3.24 -25.28
N LYS A 117 21.84 -3.96 -25.90
CA LYS A 117 21.83 -4.25 -27.35
C LYS A 117 21.54 -3.04 -28.26
N GLU A 118 20.77 -2.08 -27.77
CA GLU A 118 20.28 -0.92 -28.55
C GLU A 118 20.63 0.41 -27.85
N GLU A 119 21.50 0.37 -26.84
CA GLU A 119 21.99 1.56 -26.12
C GLU A 119 23.52 1.66 -26.20
N PRO A 120 24.10 2.83 -25.89
CA PRO A 120 25.54 2.97 -25.73
C PRO A 120 26.12 1.93 -24.76
N PRO A 121 27.34 1.43 -25.01
CA PRO A 121 28.03 0.55 -24.07
C PRO A 121 28.18 1.21 -22.71
N LEU A 122 28.25 0.39 -21.66
CA LEU A 122 28.72 0.86 -20.37
C LEU A 122 30.13 1.43 -20.52
N SER A 123 30.43 2.46 -19.75
CA SER A 123 31.78 2.99 -19.60
C SER A 123 32.70 1.99 -18.90
N GLU A 124 34.01 2.17 -19.06
CA GLU A 124 35.01 1.36 -18.33
C GLU A 124 34.80 1.43 -16.81
N ASP A 125 34.43 2.60 -16.27
CA ASP A 125 34.16 2.79 -14.85
C ASP A 125 32.92 2.03 -14.37
N GLU A 126 31.84 2.02 -15.15
CA GLU A 126 30.62 1.27 -14.82
C GLU A 126 30.86 -0.24 -14.87
N VAL A 127 31.60 -0.73 -15.87
CA VAL A 127 32.00 -2.15 -15.94
C VAL A 127 32.92 -2.49 -14.77
N HIS A 128 33.84 -1.60 -14.40
CA HIS A 128 34.73 -1.84 -13.27
C HIS A 128 33.97 -1.88 -11.93
N LEU A 129 33.02 -0.97 -11.72
CA LEU A 129 32.17 -0.93 -10.54
C LEU A 129 31.39 -2.23 -10.35
N ILE A 130 30.81 -2.77 -11.42
CA ILE A 130 30.14 -4.09 -11.41
C ILE A 130 31.14 -5.20 -11.04
N ARG A 131 32.35 -5.17 -11.62
CA ARG A 131 33.39 -6.17 -11.35
C ARG A 131 33.87 -6.13 -9.90
N GLU A 132 34.04 -4.95 -9.32
CA GLU A 132 34.41 -4.75 -7.92
C GLU A 132 33.34 -5.31 -6.97
N TRP A 133 32.07 -5.02 -7.22
CA TRP A 133 30.96 -5.59 -6.46
C TRP A 133 30.89 -7.11 -6.55
N ILE A 134 31.08 -7.69 -7.73
CA ILE A 134 31.09 -9.16 -7.88
C ILE A 134 32.31 -9.77 -7.17
N ALA A 135 33.48 -9.12 -7.25
CA ALA A 135 34.68 -9.57 -6.55
C ALA A 135 34.53 -9.58 -5.02
N SER A 136 33.77 -8.65 -4.45
CA SER A 136 33.46 -8.62 -3.01
C SER A 136 32.37 -9.60 -2.58
N GLY A 137 31.89 -10.45 -3.50
CA GLY A 137 30.92 -11.51 -3.20
C GLY A 137 29.50 -11.21 -3.67
N ALA A 138 29.30 -10.13 -4.43
CA ALA A 138 27.99 -9.70 -4.93
C ALA A 138 26.95 -9.60 -3.80
N ILE A 139 27.33 -8.96 -2.69
CA ILE A 139 26.50 -8.84 -1.49
C ILE A 139 25.33 -7.88 -1.76
N ASP A 140 24.13 -8.28 -1.34
CA ASP A 140 22.95 -7.39 -1.30
C ASP A 140 22.91 -6.66 0.03
N ASP A 141 23.27 -5.37 0.03
CA ASP A 141 23.22 -4.51 1.21
C ASP A 141 21.91 -3.74 1.35
N SER A 142 20.89 -4.05 0.54
CA SER A 142 19.60 -3.32 0.57
C SER A 142 18.91 -3.42 1.93
N SER A 143 18.96 -4.59 2.58
CA SER A 143 18.42 -4.78 3.94
C SER A 143 19.24 -4.03 4.98
N THR A 144 20.57 -4.01 4.84
CA THR A 144 21.47 -3.28 5.74
C THR A 144 21.34 -1.78 5.58
N GLN A 145 21.07 -1.25 4.38
CA GLN A 145 20.74 0.18 4.20
C GLN A 145 19.38 0.53 4.79
N ILE A 146 18.38 -0.36 4.68
CA ILE A 146 17.10 -0.21 5.37
C ILE A 146 17.32 -0.24 6.89
N GLU A 147 18.14 -1.15 7.41
CA GLU A 147 18.50 -1.20 8.82
C GLU A 147 19.40 -0.03 9.25
N THR A 148 20.26 0.51 8.39
CA THR A 148 21.15 1.65 8.70
C THR A 148 20.37 2.97 8.64
N GLN A 149 19.40 3.10 7.74
CA GLN A 149 18.38 4.15 7.76
C GLN A 149 17.40 3.98 8.92
N ALA A 150 17.05 2.74 9.29
CA ALA A 150 16.21 2.43 10.44
C ALA A 150 16.94 2.47 11.78
N THR A 151 18.27 2.40 11.85
CA THR A 151 19.08 2.57 13.08
C THR A 151 19.60 3.99 13.24
N THR A 152 19.75 4.74 12.14
CA THR A 152 19.86 6.21 12.21
C THR A 152 18.50 6.87 12.49
N ALA A 153 17.38 6.24 12.13
CA ALA A 153 16.04 6.63 12.54
C ALA A 153 15.58 6.02 13.88
N GLY A 154 16.12 4.86 14.25
CA GLY A 154 15.82 4.09 15.46
C GLY A 154 16.60 4.60 16.65
N ALA A 155 16.41 5.88 16.99
CA ALA A 155 16.85 6.40 18.26
C ALA A 155 15.89 5.86 19.35
N ALA A 156 16.18 4.64 19.82
CA ALA A 156 15.82 4.25 21.18
C ALA A 156 16.24 5.40 22.10
N SER A 157 15.27 5.99 22.82
CA SER A 157 15.39 7.09 23.79
C SER A 157 16.79 7.71 23.91
N ALA A 158 17.28 8.36 22.84
CA ALA A 158 18.56 9.04 22.93
C ALA A 158 18.42 10.10 24.01
N PRO A 159 19.36 10.20 24.97
CA PRO A 159 19.25 11.17 26.04
C PRO A 159 19.09 12.58 25.46
N PRO A 160 18.44 13.50 26.20
CA PRO A 160 18.38 14.90 25.78
C PRO A 160 19.78 15.40 25.45
N LEU A 161 19.90 16.14 24.35
CA LEU A 161 21.17 16.72 23.95
C LEU A 161 21.67 17.67 25.03
N SER A 162 22.99 17.71 25.22
CA SER A 162 23.61 18.84 25.89
C SER A 162 23.31 20.12 25.10
N GLN A 163 23.40 21.27 25.76
CA GLN A 163 23.14 22.55 25.12
C GLN A 163 24.04 22.76 23.87
N GLU A 164 25.31 22.38 23.96
CA GLU A 164 26.28 22.49 22.86
C GLU A 164 25.89 21.59 21.67
N GLU A 165 25.48 20.34 21.94
CA GLU A 165 25.01 19.44 20.89
C GLU A 165 23.70 19.93 20.24
N ALA A 166 22.77 20.47 21.04
CA ALA A 166 21.54 21.06 20.54
C ALA A 166 21.82 22.28 19.64
N GLU A 167 22.73 23.15 20.06
CA GLU A 167 23.18 24.31 19.26
C GLU A 167 23.83 23.86 17.94
N ALA A 168 24.68 22.82 17.96
CA ALA A 168 25.30 22.27 16.77
C ALA A 168 24.29 21.67 15.77
N GLU A 169 23.32 20.90 16.26
CA GLU A 169 22.24 20.33 15.43
C GLU A 169 21.34 21.42 14.81
N LEU A 170 20.98 22.44 15.60
CA LEU A 170 20.23 23.60 15.12
C LEU A 170 21.04 24.41 14.09
N GLN A 171 22.35 24.55 14.29
CA GLN A 171 23.23 25.21 13.31
C GLN A 171 23.32 24.40 12.02
N ALA A 172 23.41 23.07 12.09
CA ALA A 172 23.41 22.21 10.90
C ALA A 172 22.10 22.34 10.09
N LEU A 173 20.95 22.51 10.75
CA LEU A 173 19.68 22.77 10.10
C LEU A 173 19.66 24.07 9.28
N LEU A 174 20.38 25.11 9.70
CA LEU A 174 20.44 26.39 8.98
C LEU A 174 21.12 26.28 7.61
N PHE A 175 22.03 25.32 7.45
CA PHE A 175 22.80 25.10 6.22
C PHE A 175 22.33 23.89 5.41
N THR A 176 21.26 23.21 5.83
CA THR A 176 20.69 22.08 5.10
C THR A 176 19.74 22.60 4.01
N ALA A 177 20.13 22.43 2.74
CA ALA A 177 19.36 22.93 1.60
C ALA A 177 18.26 21.96 1.13
N ASP A 178 18.46 20.66 1.32
CA ASP A 178 17.47 19.64 0.95
C ASP A 178 16.29 19.66 1.93
N PRO A 179 15.05 19.86 1.46
CA PRO A 179 13.89 19.99 2.35
C PRO A 179 13.51 18.67 3.03
N VAL A 180 13.82 17.52 2.45
CA VAL A 180 13.58 16.22 3.07
C VAL A 180 14.57 15.99 4.20
N GLU A 181 15.86 16.22 3.96
CA GLU A 181 16.92 16.13 4.98
C GLU A 181 16.65 17.10 6.14
N GLN A 182 16.19 18.32 5.83
CA GLN A 182 15.80 19.30 6.85
C GLN A 182 14.66 18.78 7.72
N LEU A 183 13.63 18.17 7.13
CA LEU A 183 12.49 17.61 7.85
C LEU A 183 12.91 16.41 8.72
N LEU A 184 13.77 15.53 8.22
CA LEU A 184 14.30 14.38 8.96
C LEU A 184 15.15 14.81 10.16
N LYS A 185 16.04 15.80 9.99
CA LYS A 185 16.82 16.36 11.10
C LYS A 185 15.93 17.02 12.15
N LYS A 186 14.93 17.81 11.71
CA LYS A 186 13.94 18.43 12.62
C LYS A 186 13.17 17.36 13.39
N ARG A 187 12.73 16.29 12.73
CA ARG A 187 12.04 15.15 13.35
C ARG A 187 12.91 14.51 14.43
N ALA A 188 14.14 14.13 14.09
CA ALA A 188 15.08 13.51 15.03
C ALA A 188 15.32 14.40 16.25
N TYR A 189 15.51 15.71 16.03
CA TYR A 189 15.64 16.68 17.11
C TYR A 189 14.38 16.72 18.01
N ARG A 190 13.19 16.89 17.43
CA ARG A 190 11.93 17.01 18.19
C ARG A 190 11.59 15.75 18.99
N LEU A 191 11.89 14.56 18.46
CA LEU A 191 11.65 13.29 19.15
C LEU A 191 12.43 13.13 20.45
N ARG A 192 13.63 13.74 20.58
CA ARG A 192 14.44 13.69 21.80
C ARG A 192 13.83 14.45 22.98
N TYR A 193 12.93 15.39 22.70
CA TYR A 193 12.28 16.23 23.71
C TYR A 193 10.83 15.81 24.00
N LEU A 194 10.33 14.76 23.32
CA LEU A 194 9.04 14.19 23.70
C LEU A 194 9.15 13.52 25.07
N PRO A 195 8.07 13.58 25.88
CA PRO A 195 8.00 12.78 27.10
C PRO A 195 8.11 11.29 26.78
N ALA A 196 8.59 10.50 27.74
CA ALA A 196 8.61 9.05 27.59
C ALA A 196 7.17 8.52 27.37
N PRO A 197 6.96 7.55 26.47
CA PRO A 197 5.65 6.97 26.25
C PRO A 197 5.18 6.18 27.47
N PRO A 198 3.85 5.95 27.60
CA PRO A 198 3.32 4.99 28.56
C PRO A 198 4.02 3.64 28.42
N GLN A 199 4.41 3.03 29.54
CA GLN A 199 5.06 1.72 29.51
C GLN A 199 4.02 0.61 29.38
N PRO A 200 4.29 -0.45 28.58
CA PRO A 200 3.42 -1.62 28.53
C PRO A 200 3.18 -2.20 29.93
N PRO A 201 1.93 -2.45 30.34
CA PRO A 201 1.63 -2.99 31.65
C PRO A 201 2.21 -4.40 31.86
N GLU A 202 2.47 -4.75 33.12
CA GLU A 202 2.70 -6.16 33.50
C GLU A 202 1.37 -6.89 33.63
N VAL A 203 1.26 -8.05 32.99
CA VAL A 203 0.03 -8.84 32.90
C VAL A 203 0.30 -10.32 33.13
N THR A 204 -0.73 -11.07 33.49
CA THR A 204 -0.66 -12.53 33.69
C THR A 204 -1.20 -13.34 32.51
N GLY A 205 -2.01 -12.71 31.67
CA GLY A 205 -2.57 -13.33 30.47
C GLY A 205 -1.55 -13.55 29.33
N PRO A 206 -1.95 -14.33 28.30
CA PRO A 206 -1.08 -14.65 27.19
C PRO A 206 -0.82 -13.43 26.30
N VAL A 207 0.45 -13.22 25.92
CA VAL A 207 0.91 -12.11 25.08
C VAL A 207 1.88 -12.60 24.01
N ASN A 208 1.84 -12.01 22.81
CA ASN A 208 2.86 -12.19 21.78
C ASN A 208 3.78 -10.96 21.72
N ASN A 209 3.23 -9.76 21.91
CA ASN A 209 3.99 -8.51 21.96
C ASN A 209 3.34 -7.47 22.90
N ASP A 210 3.89 -6.26 22.91
CA ASP A 210 3.49 -5.21 23.85
C ASP A 210 2.08 -4.65 23.62
N ILE A 211 1.51 -4.75 22.41
CA ILE A 211 0.09 -4.41 22.18
C ILE A 211 -0.79 -5.27 23.09
N ASP A 212 -0.48 -6.56 23.18
CA ASP A 212 -1.27 -7.51 23.95
C ASP A 212 -1.24 -7.19 25.44
N ARG A 213 -0.14 -6.61 25.96
CA ARG A 213 -0.06 -6.19 27.37
C ARG A 213 -1.12 -5.14 27.71
N PHE A 214 -1.32 -4.14 26.86
CA PHE A 214 -2.36 -3.13 27.07
C PHE A 214 -3.77 -3.72 26.99
N ILE A 215 -4.01 -4.61 26.03
CA ILE A 215 -5.31 -5.26 25.83
C ILE A 215 -5.65 -6.21 26.99
N VAL A 216 -4.70 -7.07 27.38
CA VAL A 216 -4.86 -8.01 28.50
C VAL A 216 -5.02 -7.25 29.82
N ALA A 217 -4.29 -6.17 30.04
CA ALA A 217 -4.47 -5.34 31.24
C ALA A 217 -5.92 -4.80 31.32
N LYS A 218 -6.51 -4.42 30.18
CA LYS A 218 -7.93 -4.02 30.12
C LYS A 218 -8.85 -5.17 30.53
N TRP A 219 -8.58 -6.40 30.09
CA TRP A 219 -9.38 -7.58 30.49
C TRP A 219 -9.27 -7.86 31.98
N GLU A 220 -8.04 -7.87 32.52
CA GLU A 220 -7.76 -8.17 33.93
C GLU A 220 -8.36 -7.13 34.89
N SER A 221 -8.41 -5.86 34.44
CA SER A 221 -9.02 -4.75 35.16
C SER A 221 -10.56 -4.67 35.03
N SER A 222 -11.17 -5.47 34.14
CA SER A 222 -12.60 -5.39 33.85
C SER A 222 -13.46 -5.75 35.07
N PRO A 223 -14.53 -4.98 35.36
CA PRO A 223 -15.50 -5.34 36.39
C PRO A 223 -16.40 -6.50 35.96
N ASN A 224 -16.44 -6.85 34.67
CA ASN A 224 -17.22 -7.96 34.16
C ASN A 224 -16.42 -9.28 34.31
N PRO A 225 -16.87 -10.24 35.16
CA PRO A 225 -16.16 -11.50 35.35
C PRO A 225 -15.97 -12.28 34.06
N ALA A 226 -16.94 -12.24 33.12
CA ALA A 226 -16.86 -12.94 31.85
C ALA A 226 -15.69 -12.44 30.98
N VAL A 227 -15.42 -11.13 31.01
CA VAL A 227 -14.27 -10.53 30.32
C VAL A 227 -12.98 -10.95 31.01
N LYS A 228 -12.95 -10.89 32.34
CA LYS A 228 -11.74 -11.13 33.15
C LYS A 228 -11.25 -12.58 33.11
N SER A 229 -12.15 -13.56 33.12
CA SER A 229 -11.79 -14.98 33.26
C SER A 229 -11.58 -15.71 31.93
N ASN A 230 -11.92 -15.10 30.79
CA ASN A 230 -11.93 -15.78 29.50
C ASN A 230 -10.90 -15.18 28.54
N ALA A 231 -9.70 -15.77 28.52
CA ALA A 231 -8.71 -15.45 27.50
C ALA A 231 -9.19 -16.05 26.15
N PRO A 232 -9.55 -15.23 25.15
CA PRO A 232 -10.10 -15.74 23.90
C PRO A 232 -9.06 -16.55 23.14
N LYS A 233 -9.48 -17.59 22.41
CA LYS A 233 -8.58 -18.44 21.63
C LYS A 233 -8.07 -17.71 20.39
N VAL A 234 -6.86 -18.03 19.95
CA VAL A 234 -6.36 -17.60 18.64
C VAL A 234 -7.04 -18.39 17.52
N CYS A 235 -7.14 -17.79 16.34
CA CYS A 235 -7.69 -18.41 15.14
C CYS A 235 -6.80 -19.54 14.63
N ASP A 236 -7.38 -20.45 13.84
CA ASP A 236 -6.63 -21.48 13.15
C ASP A 236 -5.78 -20.91 12.00
N ASP A 237 -4.87 -21.74 11.47
CA ASP A 237 -3.93 -21.33 10.43
C ASP A 237 -4.61 -20.92 9.10
N PRO A 238 -5.62 -21.63 8.58
CA PRO A 238 -6.34 -21.16 7.40
C PRO A 238 -7.01 -19.80 7.59
N THR A 239 -7.61 -19.56 8.76
CA THR A 239 -8.22 -18.27 9.08
C THR A 239 -7.15 -17.17 9.13
N PHE A 240 -6.04 -17.39 9.84
CA PHE A 240 -4.94 -16.44 9.91
C PHE A 240 -4.38 -16.12 8.51
N LEU A 241 -4.09 -17.16 7.72
CA LEU A 241 -3.57 -17.05 6.36
C LEU A 241 -4.48 -16.18 5.50
N ARG A 242 -5.77 -16.50 5.44
CA ARG A 242 -6.73 -15.74 4.62
C ARG A 242 -6.81 -14.28 5.08
N ARG A 243 -6.91 -14.05 6.40
CA ARG A 243 -7.00 -12.71 7.01
C ARG A 243 -5.80 -11.84 6.62
N VAL A 244 -4.56 -12.34 6.81
CA VAL A 244 -3.35 -11.56 6.55
C VAL A 244 -3.13 -11.27 5.06
N PHE A 245 -3.51 -12.20 4.17
CA PHE A 245 -3.44 -11.98 2.73
C PHE A 245 -4.38 -10.84 2.29
N LEU A 246 -5.62 -10.85 2.80
CA LEU A 246 -6.61 -9.82 2.49
C LEU A 246 -6.22 -8.46 3.08
N ASP A 247 -5.65 -8.43 4.28
CA ASP A 247 -5.27 -7.19 4.98
C ASP A 247 -4.00 -6.55 4.44
N VAL A 248 -3.01 -7.35 3.99
CA VAL A 248 -1.72 -6.82 3.55
C VAL A 248 -1.71 -6.53 2.05
N ILE A 249 -2.19 -7.47 1.23
CA ILE A 249 -2.08 -7.38 -0.24
C ILE A 249 -3.42 -7.36 -0.98
N GLY A 250 -4.54 -7.44 -0.26
CA GLY A 250 -5.85 -7.17 -0.83
C GLY A 250 -6.42 -8.26 -1.72
N ARG A 251 -6.03 -9.51 -1.53
CA ARG A 251 -6.59 -10.67 -2.24
C ARG A 251 -6.46 -11.92 -1.38
N ILE A 252 -7.21 -12.96 -1.69
CA ILE A 252 -7.01 -14.29 -1.09
C ILE A 252 -5.66 -14.91 -1.53
N PRO A 253 -5.10 -15.87 -0.78
CA PRO A 253 -3.96 -16.65 -1.25
C PRO A 253 -4.35 -17.56 -2.41
N SER A 254 -3.39 -17.86 -3.28
CA SER A 254 -3.52 -18.93 -4.27
C SER A 254 -3.52 -20.32 -3.61
N ILE A 255 -3.89 -21.36 -4.36
CA ILE A 255 -3.85 -22.74 -3.88
C ILE A 255 -2.42 -23.11 -3.43
N THR A 256 -1.41 -22.80 -4.26
CA THR A 256 -0.01 -23.10 -3.94
C THR A 256 0.49 -22.36 -2.70
N GLU A 257 0.14 -21.08 -2.54
CA GLU A 257 0.46 -20.32 -1.31
C GLU A 257 -0.22 -20.93 -0.09
N THR A 258 -1.46 -21.39 -0.24
CA THR A 258 -2.24 -22.03 0.83
C THR A 258 -1.59 -23.35 1.25
N GLU A 259 -1.33 -24.25 0.31
CA GLU A 259 -0.71 -25.55 0.58
C GLU A 259 0.69 -25.39 1.18
N SER A 260 1.49 -24.45 0.66
CA SER A 260 2.83 -24.17 1.21
C SER A 260 2.77 -23.75 2.67
N PHE A 261 1.82 -22.89 3.05
CA PHE A 261 1.68 -22.42 4.43
C PHE A 261 1.10 -23.48 5.37
N LEU A 262 0.12 -24.26 4.91
CA LEU A 262 -0.50 -25.31 5.72
C LEU A 262 0.43 -26.50 5.97
N ASN A 263 1.33 -26.78 5.02
CA ASN A 263 2.35 -27.83 5.17
C ASN A 263 3.59 -27.36 5.96
N ASP A 264 3.74 -26.05 6.20
CA ASP A 264 4.81 -25.54 7.05
C ASP A 264 4.51 -25.82 8.53
N SER A 265 5.48 -26.48 9.18
CA SER A 265 5.44 -26.86 10.59
C SER A 265 6.33 -25.97 11.47
N SER A 266 6.96 -24.94 10.89
CA SER A 266 7.76 -23.96 11.62
C SER A 266 6.91 -23.22 12.67
N PRO A 267 7.41 -23.07 13.91
CA PRO A 267 6.74 -22.27 14.93
C PRO A 267 6.64 -20.79 14.54
N GLU A 268 7.55 -20.28 13.73
CA GLU A 268 7.60 -18.88 13.28
C GLU A 268 6.85 -18.63 11.96
N LYS A 269 6.17 -19.65 11.38
CA LYS A 269 5.56 -19.54 10.04
C LYS A 269 4.61 -18.34 9.88
N ARG A 270 3.89 -17.96 10.93
CA ARG A 270 2.97 -16.79 10.90
C ARG A 270 3.75 -15.48 10.77
N GLN A 271 4.83 -15.32 11.55
CA GLN A 271 5.70 -14.15 11.48
C GLN A 271 6.42 -14.08 10.12
N ASN A 272 6.96 -15.20 9.65
CA ASN A 272 7.60 -15.30 8.34
C ASN A 272 6.63 -14.93 7.21
N LEU A 273 5.37 -15.37 7.30
CA LEU A 273 4.36 -15.01 6.31
C LEU A 273 4.07 -13.50 6.33
N VAL A 274 3.96 -12.87 7.51
CA VAL A 274 3.78 -11.42 7.65
C VAL A 274 4.92 -10.67 6.95
N ASP A 275 6.17 -11.06 7.21
CA ASP A 275 7.34 -10.42 6.60
C ASP A 275 7.39 -10.64 5.08
N GLN A 276 7.08 -11.85 4.61
CA GLN A 276 6.99 -12.14 3.18
C GLN A 276 5.93 -11.29 2.47
N LEU A 277 4.75 -11.11 3.06
CA LEU A 277 3.68 -10.31 2.46
C LEU A 277 4.01 -8.82 2.46
N LEU A 278 4.59 -8.30 3.54
CA LEU A 278 5.00 -6.89 3.62
C LEU A 278 6.16 -6.57 2.67
N ALA A 279 6.97 -7.56 2.29
CA ALA A 279 8.02 -7.42 1.28
C ALA A 279 7.48 -7.38 -0.17
N ARG A 280 6.21 -7.75 -0.42
CA ARG A 280 5.57 -7.68 -1.75
C ARG A 280 5.12 -6.26 -2.07
N ASN A 281 6.08 -5.36 -2.23
CA ASN A 281 5.88 -3.91 -2.32
C ASN A 281 4.79 -3.48 -3.30
N SER A 282 4.76 -4.05 -4.51
CA SER A 282 3.80 -3.68 -5.54
C SER A 282 2.36 -4.13 -5.21
N GLU A 283 2.20 -5.37 -4.72
CA GLU A 283 0.88 -5.89 -4.31
C GLU A 283 0.33 -5.15 -3.08
N TYR A 284 1.21 -4.87 -2.10
CA TYR A 284 0.93 -4.02 -0.95
C TYR A 284 0.49 -2.62 -1.39
N ALA A 285 1.27 -1.96 -2.24
CA ALA A 285 0.95 -0.62 -2.73
C ALA A 285 -0.39 -0.58 -3.46
N GLY A 286 -0.68 -1.58 -4.29
CA GLY A 286 -1.97 -1.73 -4.96
C GLY A 286 -3.16 -1.84 -4.01
N HIS A 287 -3.00 -2.52 -2.86
CA HIS A 287 -4.03 -2.63 -1.84
C HIS A 287 -4.28 -1.32 -1.06
N TRP A 288 -3.22 -0.55 -0.81
CA TRP A 288 -3.30 0.69 -0.04
C TRP A 288 -3.76 1.89 -0.89
N THR A 289 -3.47 1.87 -2.18
CA THR A 289 -3.76 2.97 -3.10
C THR A 289 -5.24 3.41 -3.12
N PRO A 290 -6.24 2.50 -3.23
CA PRO A 290 -7.66 2.89 -3.24
C PRO A 290 -8.10 3.73 -2.04
N PHE A 291 -7.59 3.41 -0.84
CA PHE A 291 -7.91 4.17 0.37
C PHE A 291 -7.38 5.61 0.28
N TRP A 292 -6.17 5.79 -0.24
CA TRP A 292 -5.59 7.12 -0.41
C TRP A 292 -6.20 7.88 -1.57
N GLU A 293 -6.65 7.21 -2.62
CA GLU A 293 -7.44 7.88 -3.64
C GLU A 293 -8.75 8.45 -3.06
N ASP A 294 -9.44 7.67 -2.21
CA ASP A 294 -10.68 8.09 -1.54
C ASP A 294 -10.43 9.21 -0.52
N ALA A 295 -9.37 9.11 0.29
CA ALA A 295 -9.01 10.11 1.27
C ALA A 295 -8.56 11.45 0.63
N LEU A 296 -7.97 11.40 -0.56
CA LEU A 296 -7.43 12.57 -1.26
C LEU A 296 -8.35 13.12 -2.35
N CYS A 297 -9.55 12.56 -2.53
CA CYS A 297 -10.46 12.91 -3.63
C CYS A 297 -9.83 12.75 -5.03
N SER A 298 -8.96 11.75 -5.22
CA SER A 298 -8.21 11.53 -6.46
C SER A 298 -9.14 11.10 -7.60
N ASN A 299 -9.35 11.98 -8.58
CA ASN A 299 -10.21 11.71 -9.75
C ASN A 299 -9.52 12.14 -11.05
N GLY A 300 -9.23 11.18 -11.92
CA GLY A 300 -8.86 11.49 -13.30
C GLY A 300 -10.05 12.03 -14.08
N ASN A 301 -10.09 13.33 -14.38
CA ASN A 301 -11.00 14.01 -15.34
C ASN A 301 -12.49 13.56 -15.40
N HIS A 302 -13.09 13.11 -14.29
CA HIS A 302 -14.49 12.70 -14.29
C HIS A 302 -15.42 13.91 -14.50
N GLN A 303 -16.35 13.81 -15.46
CA GLN A 303 -17.45 14.76 -15.62
C GLN A 303 -18.43 14.60 -14.46
N GLY A 304 -18.71 15.70 -13.74
CA GLY A 304 -19.62 15.72 -12.60
C GLY A 304 -18.94 15.76 -11.22
N GLY A 305 -17.62 15.89 -11.17
CA GLY A 305 -16.86 16.22 -9.96
C GLY A 305 -16.25 17.62 -10.01
N VAL A 306 -15.75 18.12 -8.87
CA VAL A 306 -14.88 19.30 -8.87
C VAL A 306 -13.59 18.89 -9.57
N GLY A 307 -13.49 19.18 -10.87
CA GLY A 307 -12.37 18.81 -11.77
C GLY A 307 -11.01 19.45 -11.43
N THR A 308 -10.78 19.79 -10.17
CA THR A 308 -9.60 20.48 -9.65
C THR A 308 -8.68 19.59 -8.82
N HIS A 309 -9.12 18.39 -8.40
CA HIS A 309 -8.40 17.56 -7.44
C HIS A 309 -7.35 16.60 -8.04
N GLY A 310 -7.01 16.70 -9.33
CA GLY A 310 -5.94 15.90 -9.93
C GLY A 310 -6.14 14.36 -9.86
N ASN A 311 -5.15 13.63 -10.36
CA ASN A 311 -5.06 12.18 -10.21
C ASN A 311 -3.78 11.87 -9.41
N TYR A 312 -3.95 11.32 -8.21
CA TYR A 312 -2.87 10.99 -7.28
C TYR A 312 -2.63 9.49 -7.15
N ARG A 313 -3.26 8.65 -7.99
CA ARG A 313 -3.10 7.20 -7.90
C ARG A 313 -1.64 6.78 -8.01
N ASP A 314 -0.96 7.20 -9.07
CA ASP A 314 0.44 6.83 -9.31
C ASP A 314 1.37 7.40 -8.24
N TRP A 315 1.07 8.61 -7.75
CA TRP A 315 1.80 9.20 -6.64
C TRP A 315 1.62 8.37 -5.36
N ALA A 316 0.37 8.06 -4.97
CA ALA A 316 0.09 7.25 -3.79
C ALA A 316 0.73 5.87 -3.92
N PHE A 317 0.54 5.19 -5.06
CA PHE A 317 1.13 3.89 -5.35
C PHE A 317 2.65 3.88 -5.15
N LYS A 318 3.36 4.84 -5.76
CA LYS A 318 4.83 4.95 -5.62
C LYS A 318 5.26 5.18 -4.18
N ASN A 319 4.53 6.00 -3.41
CA ASN A 319 4.83 6.23 -2.00
C ASN A 319 4.73 4.93 -1.17
N PHE A 320 3.69 4.11 -1.39
CA PHE A 320 3.55 2.83 -0.69
C PHE A 320 4.53 1.77 -1.18
N GLU A 321 4.82 1.74 -2.47
CA GLU A 321 5.77 0.80 -3.06
C GLU A 321 7.19 1.02 -2.52
N GLN A 322 7.58 2.28 -2.34
CA GLN A 322 8.88 2.69 -1.79
C GLN A 322 8.93 2.65 -0.26
N ASN A 323 7.83 2.31 0.42
CA ASN A 323 7.67 2.44 1.87
C ASN A 323 8.09 3.82 2.40
N LYS A 324 7.66 4.90 1.71
CA LYS A 324 8.06 6.26 2.09
C LYS A 324 7.53 6.59 3.49
N PRO A 325 8.35 7.23 4.35
CA PRO A 325 7.89 7.73 5.64
C PRO A 325 6.63 8.60 5.51
N TYR A 326 5.65 8.34 6.38
CA TYR A 326 4.33 8.96 6.29
C TYR A 326 4.35 10.49 6.51
N ASP A 327 5.24 10.96 7.38
CA ASP A 327 5.51 12.40 7.59
C ASP A 327 6.01 13.07 6.31
N ILE A 328 6.93 12.43 5.59
CA ILE A 328 7.42 12.95 4.30
C ILE A 328 6.30 12.92 3.25
N MET A 329 5.55 11.83 3.14
CA MET A 329 4.40 11.74 2.22
C MET A 329 3.38 12.86 2.46
N ALA A 330 3.03 13.13 3.73
CA ALA A 330 2.09 14.21 4.08
C ALA A 330 2.67 15.60 3.82
N ALA A 331 3.98 15.81 4.08
CA ALA A 331 4.65 17.06 3.80
C ALA A 331 4.75 17.33 2.28
N GLU A 332 5.11 16.33 1.47
CA GLU A 332 5.14 16.42 0.01
C GLU A 332 3.79 16.81 -0.59
N LEU A 333 2.71 16.26 -0.04
CA LEU A 333 1.36 16.58 -0.48
C LEU A 333 1.00 18.07 -0.26
N ILE A 334 1.58 18.70 0.77
CA ILE A 334 1.18 20.04 1.21
C ILE A 334 2.17 21.14 0.79
N ASP A 335 3.46 20.91 0.95
CA ASP A 335 4.52 21.88 0.67
C ASP A 335 4.95 21.80 -0.80
N PRO A 336 4.70 22.84 -1.62
CA PRO A 336 5.09 22.86 -3.04
C PRO A 336 6.60 22.83 -3.27
N THR A 337 7.42 22.97 -2.23
CA THR A 337 8.88 22.98 -2.31
C THR A 337 9.53 21.65 -1.98
N MET A 338 8.74 20.68 -1.53
CA MET A 338 9.19 19.30 -1.36
C MET A 338 9.34 18.60 -2.72
N PRO A 339 10.28 17.65 -2.85
CA PRO A 339 10.39 16.84 -4.07
C PRO A 339 9.11 16.02 -4.28
N ASN A 340 8.75 15.73 -5.53
CA ASN A 340 7.58 14.91 -5.89
C ASN A 340 6.22 15.46 -5.38
N HIS A 341 6.13 16.76 -5.08
CA HIS A 341 4.85 17.42 -4.78
C HIS A 341 3.83 17.16 -5.90
N PRO A 342 2.68 16.54 -5.62
CA PRO A 342 1.67 16.31 -6.63
C PRO A 342 0.96 17.63 -6.96
N GLU A 343 1.05 18.06 -8.22
CA GLU A 343 0.46 19.33 -8.66
C GLU A 343 -1.05 19.40 -8.31
N ARG A 344 -1.53 20.61 -7.97
CA ARG A 344 -2.95 20.98 -7.78
C ARG A 344 -3.65 20.51 -6.50
N TYR A 345 -3.00 19.79 -5.57
CA TYR A 345 -3.69 19.38 -4.32
C TYR A 345 -4.13 20.58 -3.47
N ILE A 346 -3.32 21.65 -3.44
CA ILE A 346 -3.56 22.83 -2.58
C ILE A 346 -3.67 24.15 -3.35
N LEU A 347 -3.31 24.19 -4.63
CA LEU A 347 -3.29 25.44 -5.39
C LEU A 347 -4.70 25.87 -5.80
N ASN A 348 -5.34 26.64 -4.93
CA ASN A 348 -6.68 27.16 -5.12
C ASN A 348 -6.72 28.68 -4.86
N ASN A 349 -6.93 29.47 -5.91
CA ASN A 349 -7.03 30.93 -5.80
C ASN A 349 -8.43 31.41 -5.36
N GLU A 350 -9.33 30.49 -5.04
CA GLU A 350 -10.70 30.79 -4.61
C GLU A 350 -10.86 30.53 -3.10
N PRO A 351 -11.50 31.46 -2.35
CA PRO A 351 -11.69 31.33 -0.90
C PRO A 351 -12.37 30.02 -0.48
N MET A 352 -13.42 29.59 -1.20
CA MET A 352 -14.15 28.35 -0.86
C MET A 352 -13.28 27.11 -1.00
N LYS A 353 -12.49 27.03 -2.08
CA LYS A 353 -11.59 25.91 -2.34
C LYS A 353 -10.42 25.88 -1.33
N THR A 354 -9.93 27.04 -0.89
CA THR A 354 -8.95 27.16 0.20
C THR A 354 -9.46 26.54 1.49
N VAL A 355 -10.67 26.94 1.91
CA VAL A 355 -11.32 26.43 3.11
C VAL A 355 -11.56 24.93 3.00
N GLN A 356 -11.94 24.43 1.82
CA GLN A 356 -12.11 23.01 1.57
C GLN A 356 -10.80 22.22 1.69
N SER A 357 -9.68 22.72 1.13
CA SER A 357 -8.36 22.10 1.27
C SER A 357 -7.93 21.99 2.73
N ALA A 358 -8.19 23.02 3.54
CA ALA A 358 -7.93 23.00 4.97
C ALA A 358 -8.81 21.97 5.69
N ALA A 359 -10.11 21.93 5.40
CA ALA A 359 -11.03 20.94 5.99
C ALA A 359 -10.62 19.50 5.65
N ASN A 360 -10.26 19.26 4.38
CA ASN A 360 -9.79 17.95 3.91
C ASN A 360 -8.49 17.56 4.61
N THR A 361 -7.53 18.48 4.72
CA THR A 361 -6.27 18.23 5.44
C THR A 361 -6.51 17.88 6.91
N ALA A 362 -7.41 18.59 7.58
CA ALA A 362 -7.74 18.29 8.97
C ALA A 362 -8.46 16.94 9.13
N GLN A 363 -9.39 16.62 8.23
CA GLN A 363 -10.08 15.33 8.27
C GLN A 363 -9.08 14.19 8.04
N VAL A 364 -8.28 14.26 6.97
CA VAL A 364 -7.32 13.22 6.61
C VAL A 364 -6.18 13.13 7.62
N PHE A 365 -5.53 14.21 8.03
CA PHE A 365 -4.29 14.09 8.80
C PHE A 365 -4.46 14.33 10.30
N LEU A 366 -5.57 14.93 10.74
CA LEU A 366 -5.83 15.25 12.16
C LEU A 366 -7.04 14.49 12.73
N GLY A 367 -7.74 13.69 11.92
CA GLY A 367 -8.88 12.88 12.38
C GLY A 367 -10.03 13.75 12.85
N THR A 368 -10.26 14.88 12.19
CA THR A 368 -11.29 15.85 12.58
C THR A 368 -12.03 16.40 11.35
N GLY A 369 -13.32 16.10 11.26
CA GLY A 369 -14.23 16.64 10.25
C GLY A 369 -14.56 18.11 10.51
N LEU A 370 -13.84 19.02 9.84
CA LEU A 370 -14.03 20.48 9.99
C LEU A 370 -14.86 21.13 8.90
N LYS A 371 -15.45 20.37 7.96
CA LYS A 371 -16.26 20.94 6.88
C LYS A 371 -17.43 21.79 7.41
N CYS A 372 -18.16 21.33 8.43
CA CYS A 372 -19.24 22.09 9.07
C CYS A 372 -18.73 23.38 9.75
N ALA A 373 -17.48 23.38 10.21
CA ALA A 373 -16.85 24.54 10.83
C ALA A 373 -16.60 25.69 9.85
N SER A 374 -16.86 25.48 8.55
CA SER A 374 -16.82 26.55 7.52
C SER A 374 -17.94 27.58 7.71
N CYS A 375 -19.11 27.16 8.21
CA CYS A 375 -20.30 28.01 8.30
C CYS A 375 -20.69 28.38 9.74
N HIS A 376 -20.38 27.53 10.71
CA HIS A 376 -20.77 27.69 12.12
C HIS A 376 -19.78 27.00 13.06
N ASN A 377 -19.89 27.20 14.39
CA ASN A 377 -19.12 26.39 15.34
C ASN A 377 -19.64 24.93 15.33
N HIS A 378 -18.76 23.94 15.47
CA HIS A 378 -19.18 22.55 15.50
C HIS A 378 -20.21 22.28 16.62
N PHE A 379 -21.29 21.57 16.32
CA PHE A 379 -22.42 21.39 17.25
C PHE A 379 -22.07 20.53 18.47
N GLU A 380 -21.43 19.39 18.23
CA GLU A 380 -21.15 18.43 19.31
C GLU A 380 -19.76 18.60 19.94
N ASN A 381 -18.75 18.99 19.17
CA ASN A 381 -17.38 19.13 19.62
C ASN A 381 -17.02 20.60 19.88
N LYS A 382 -17.04 21.00 21.16
CA LYS A 382 -16.76 22.39 21.58
C LYS A 382 -15.31 22.84 21.34
N GLU A 383 -14.40 21.90 21.06
CA GLU A 383 -13.02 22.19 20.67
C GLU A 383 -12.96 23.03 19.37
N TRP A 384 -13.97 22.86 18.50
CA TRP A 384 -13.99 23.37 17.13
C TRP A 384 -14.92 24.57 16.94
N THR A 385 -14.36 25.75 17.17
CA THR A 385 -15.00 27.01 16.76
C THR A 385 -14.71 27.34 15.30
N GLN A 386 -15.63 28.06 14.67
CA GLN A 386 -15.47 28.59 13.31
C GLN A 386 -14.18 29.41 13.19
N ALA A 387 -13.91 30.28 14.16
CA ALA A 387 -12.70 31.10 14.19
C ALA A 387 -11.41 30.25 14.29
N ARG A 388 -11.41 29.17 15.07
CA ARG A 388 -10.25 28.26 15.14
C ARG A 388 -9.97 27.61 13.80
N PHE A 389 -11.01 27.15 13.12
CA PHE A 389 -10.89 26.56 11.79
C PHE A 389 -10.42 27.58 10.74
N PHE A 390 -10.98 28.79 10.71
CA PHE A 390 -10.54 29.84 9.78
C PHE A 390 -9.09 30.27 10.01
N GLY A 391 -8.64 30.29 11.27
CA GLY A 391 -7.23 30.52 11.61
C GLY A 391 -6.31 29.46 10.98
N PHE A 392 -6.71 28.19 11.01
CA PHE A 392 -5.98 27.11 10.34
C PHE A 392 -6.04 27.21 8.81
N ALA A 393 -7.23 27.49 8.26
CA ALA A 393 -7.43 27.65 6.83
C ALA A 393 -6.64 28.83 6.23
N GLY A 394 -6.28 29.83 7.04
CA GLY A 394 -5.40 30.93 6.65
C GLY A 394 -4.02 30.48 6.12
N TYR A 395 -3.51 29.31 6.52
CA TYR A 395 -2.25 28.79 5.95
C TYR A 395 -2.35 28.37 4.49
N PHE A 396 -3.56 28.05 4.03
CA PHE A 396 -3.84 27.65 2.66
C PHE A 396 -4.18 28.86 1.78
N ALA A 397 -4.29 30.05 2.38
CA ALA A 397 -4.67 31.30 1.75
C ALA A 397 -3.47 32.27 1.63
N PRO A 398 -3.52 33.24 0.68
CA PRO A 398 -2.49 34.28 0.57
C PRO A 398 -2.50 35.29 1.72
N ALA A 399 -3.58 35.36 2.49
CA ALA A 399 -3.75 36.28 3.61
C ALA A 399 -4.70 35.70 4.65
N ASP A 400 -4.87 36.40 5.77
CA ASP A 400 -5.88 36.07 6.78
C ASP A 400 -7.29 36.07 6.16
N LEU A 401 -8.12 35.12 6.60
CA LEU A 401 -9.44 34.91 6.04
C LEU A 401 -10.50 35.70 6.81
N GLU A 402 -11.44 36.28 6.07
CA GLU A 402 -12.65 36.86 6.64
C GLU A 402 -13.61 35.75 7.08
N LEU A 403 -14.15 35.85 8.29
CA LEU A 403 -15.16 34.94 8.78
C LEU A 403 -16.48 35.14 8.02
N VAL A 404 -17.01 34.07 7.44
CA VAL A 404 -18.28 34.08 6.68
C VAL A 404 -19.31 33.25 7.41
N ARG A 405 -20.48 33.81 7.74
CA ARG A 405 -21.57 33.09 8.41
C ARG A 405 -22.78 32.99 7.50
N CYS A 406 -23.15 31.76 7.14
CA CYS A 406 -24.25 31.50 6.20
C CYS A 406 -24.14 32.36 4.93
N GLU A 407 -22.97 32.30 4.26
CA GLU A 407 -22.65 33.05 3.05
C GLU A 407 -22.59 34.59 3.21
N GLN A 408 -22.75 35.11 4.43
CA GLN A 408 -22.62 36.53 4.73
C GLN A 408 -21.23 36.85 5.33
N PRO A 409 -20.43 37.71 4.69
CA PRO A 409 -19.19 38.20 5.25
C PRO A 409 -19.45 39.00 6.54
N THR A 410 -18.64 38.80 7.57
CA THR A 410 -18.84 39.45 8.88
C THR A 410 -18.02 40.72 9.08
N GLY A 411 -17.09 41.02 8.17
CA GLY A 411 -16.07 42.06 8.33
C GLY A 411 -14.93 41.68 9.30
N GLN A 412 -15.01 40.52 9.96
CA GLN A 412 -14.01 40.06 10.92
C GLN A 412 -12.96 39.17 10.24
N PHE A 413 -11.72 39.65 10.17
CA PHE A 413 -10.58 38.85 9.72
C PHE A 413 -9.98 38.06 10.89
N ILE A 414 -9.70 36.78 10.64
CA ILE A 414 -9.16 35.86 11.63
C ILE A 414 -7.65 35.70 11.40
N PRO A 415 -6.79 36.02 12.39
CA PRO A 415 -5.37 35.79 12.28
C PRO A 415 -5.05 34.32 12.01
N THR A 416 -4.21 34.09 11.00
CA THR A 416 -3.73 32.75 10.69
C THR A 416 -2.97 32.18 11.89
N ARG A 417 -3.28 30.93 12.27
CA ARG A 417 -2.59 30.22 13.37
C ARG A 417 -2.80 28.72 13.22
N PHE A 418 -1.87 27.93 13.79
CA PHE A 418 -2.05 26.49 13.77
C PHE A 418 -3.21 26.09 14.67
N ILE A 419 -3.81 24.96 14.34
CA ILE A 419 -5.02 24.51 15.03
C ILE A 419 -4.73 24.02 16.45
N PHE A 420 -3.50 23.58 16.73
CA PHE A 420 -3.00 23.21 18.05
C PHE A 420 -1.90 24.16 18.51
N ASP A 421 -1.83 24.39 19.82
CA ASP A 421 -0.73 25.11 20.44
C ASP A 421 0.43 24.11 20.66
N LEU A 422 1.47 24.22 19.83
CA LEU A 422 2.63 23.35 19.90
C LEU A 422 3.75 24.03 20.72
N PRO A 423 4.49 23.28 21.56
CA PRO A 423 5.53 23.84 22.41
C PRO A 423 6.67 24.43 21.56
N ASP A 424 7.13 25.61 21.97
CA ASP A 424 8.26 26.35 21.40
C ASP A 424 8.11 26.72 19.91
N MET A 425 6.87 26.81 19.41
CA MET A 425 6.62 27.19 18.02
C MET A 425 6.45 28.71 17.86
N PRO A 426 7.10 29.32 16.85
CA PRO A 426 6.93 30.74 16.56
C PRO A 426 5.49 31.10 16.17
N ASN A 427 4.99 32.20 16.71
CA ASN A 427 3.65 32.73 16.43
C ASN A 427 3.56 33.49 15.11
N ASP A 428 4.69 33.82 14.46
CA ASP A 428 4.68 34.49 13.17
C ASP A 428 4.12 33.57 12.09
N VAL A 429 3.36 34.13 11.17
CA VAL A 429 2.91 33.43 9.97
C VAL A 429 3.60 34.07 8.76
N PRO A 430 4.24 33.27 7.89
CA PRO A 430 4.86 33.79 6.68
C PRO A 430 3.87 34.56 5.79
N ALA A 431 4.36 35.60 5.10
CA ALA A 431 3.49 36.44 4.27
C ALA A 431 3.13 35.80 2.91
N ASN A 432 4.02 34.99 2.32
CA ASN A 432 3.79 34.42 0.99
C ASN A 432 3.11 33.03 1.06
N PRO A 433 2.23 32.69 0.09
CA PRO A 433 1.47 31.44 0.09
C PRO A 433 2.35 30.17 0.20
N THR A 434 3.42 30.08 -0.58
CA THR A 434 4.32 28.92 -0.57
C THR A 434 4.94 28.69 0.80
N SER A 435 5.37 29.76 1.48
CA SER A 435 5.95 29.66 2.82
C SER A 435 4.90 29.36 3.89
N ARG A 436 3.64 29.79 3.70
CA ARG A 436 2.52 29.38 4.58
C ARG A 436 2.24 27.89 4.45
N LEU A 437 2.22 27.35 3.23
CA LEU A 437 2.06 25.92 2.96
C LEU A 437 3.20 25.09 3.54
N ARG A 438 4.45 25.50 3.33
CA ARG A 438 5.62 24.91 4.00
C ARG A 438 5.47 24.93 5.52
N ARG A 439 5.06 26.07 6.10
CA ARG A 439 4.91 26.20 7.54
C ARG A 439 3.85 25.24 8.08
N VAL A 440 2.68 25.13 7.44
CA VAL A 440 1.63 24.22 7.90
C VAL A 440 2.00 22.75 7.69
N ALA A 441 2.72 22.40 6.63
CA ALA A 441 3.26 21.04 6.44
C ALA A 441 4.21 20.68 7.60
N GLN A 442 5.14 21.57 7.94
CA GLN A 442 6.09 21.37 9.05
C GLN A 442 5.45 21.31 10.44
N LEU A 443 4.32 22.00 10.64
CA LEU A 443 3.52 21.95 11.88
C LEU A 443 2.67 20.69 11.95
N LEU A 444 2.13 20.27 10.80
CA LEU A 444 1.28 19.09 10.70
C LEU A 444 2.05 17.84 11.10
N VAL A 445 3.26 17.66 10.57
CA VAL A 445 4.07 16.46 10.76
C VAL A 445 5.05 16.55 11.93
N ASP A 446 4.99 17.64 12.72
CA ASP A 446 5.85 17.80 13.89
C ASP A 446 5.54 16.71 14.93
N PRO A 447 6.53 16.03 15.52
CA PRO A 447 6.29 14.98 16.52
C PRO A 447 5.51 15.45 17.77
N THR A 448 5.50 16.76 18.05
CA THR A 448 4.71 17.32 19.15
C THR A 448 3.24 17.53 18.81
N ASN A 449 2.83 17.32 17.54
CA ASN A 449 1.44 17.41 17.13
C ASN A 449 0.61 16.30 17.81
N PRO A 450 -0.44 16.64 18.58
CA PRO A 450 -1.17 15.66 19.37
C PRO A 450 -2.07 14.73 18.55
N ARG A 451 -2.29 15.00 17.25
CA ARG A 451 -3.22 14.23 16.40
C ARG A 451 -2.54 13.45 15.29
N PHE A 452 -1.52 14.00 14.63
CA PHE A 452 -1.01 13.46 13.36
C PHE A 452 -0.67 11.96 13.42
N ALA A 453 0.21 11.56 14.34
CA ALA A 453 0.57 10.15 14.52
C ALA A 453 -0.60 9.29 15.03
N LYS A 454 -1.36 9.78 16.00
CA LYS A 454 -2.49 9.05 16.60
C LYS A 454 -3.60 8.77 15.59
N THR A 455 -3.87 9.70 14.67
CA THR A 455 -4.90 9.55 13.64
C THR A 455 -4.56 8.43 12.68
N ILE A 456 -3.34 8.40 12.14
CA ILE A 456 -2.97 7.32 11.20
C ILE A 456 -2.90 5.98 11.92
N VAL A 457 -2.31 5.92 13.12
CA VAL A 457 -2.27 4.70 13.95
C VAL A 457 -3.68 4.16 14.23
N ASN A 458 -4.64 5.02 14.60
CA ASN A 458 -6.02 4.57 14.84
C ASN A 458 -6.70 4.05 13.56
N ARG A 459 -6.36 4.61 12.39
CA ARG A 459 -6.88 4.10 11.10
C ARG A 459 -6.24 2.79 10.70
N LEU A 460 -4.93 2.61 10.95
CA LEU A 460 -4.27 1.32 10.80
C LEU A 460 -4.95 0.30 11.72
N TRP A 461 -5.19 0.66 12.99
CA TRP A 461 -5.90 -0.17 13.94
C TRP A 461 -7.31 -0.55 13.45
N LYS A 462 -8.17 0.42 13.14
CA LYS A 462 -9.53 0.16 12.62
C LYS A 462 -9.48 -0.71 11.39
N ARG A 463 -8.55 -0.46 10.46
CA ARG A 463 -8.46 -1.23 9.22
C ARG A 463 -8.23 -2.71 9.49
N HIS A 464 -7.46 -3.10 10.51
CA HIS A 464 -7.12 -4.50 10.81
C HIS A 464 -8.06 -5.15 11.85
N PHE A 465 -8.69 -4.37 12.72
CA PHE A 465 -9.60 -4.88 13.76
C PHE A 465 -11.09 -4.68 13.45
N GLY A 466 -11.43 -3.84 12.46
CA GLY A 466 -12.79 -3.42 12.11
C GLY A 466 -13.34 -2.29 13.00
N LEU A 467 -12.71 -2.06 14.15
CA LEU A 467 -13.12 -1.08 15.13
C LEU A 467 -11.92 -0.27 15.64
N GLY A 468 -12.03 1.05 15.64
CA GLY A 468 -10.99 1.97 16.10
C GLY A 468 -10.84 2.00 17.64
N LEU A 469 -9.66 2.40 18.09
CA LEU A 469 -9.43 2.80 19.49
C LEU A 469 -10.28 4.03 19.83
N PHE A 470 -10.47 4.95 18.88
CA PHE A 470 -11.53 5.95 18.93
C PHE A 470 -12.40 5.89 17.67
N GLU A 471 -13.68 6.21 17.85
CA GLU A 471 -14.70 6.25 16.80
C GLU A 471 -15.61 7.47 17.04
N PRO A 472 -16.13 8.12 15.98
CA PRO A 472 -15.76 7.91 14.58
C PRO A 472 -14.30 8.30 14.30
N VAL A 473 -13.65 7.66 13.31
CA VAL A 473 -12.23 7.91 12.98
C VAL A 473 -11.90 9.34 12.53
N ASP A 474 -12.93 10.10 12.16
CA ASP A 474 -12.83 11.51 11.76
C ASP A 474 -13.43 12.48 12.80
N ASP A 475 -13.75 12.03 14.02
CA ASP A 475 -14.09 12.92 15.15
C ASP A 475 -13.30 12.51 16.40
N PHE A 476 -11.99 12.77 16.38
CA PHE A 476 -11.18 12.61 17.58
C PHE A 476 -11.48 13.76 18.57
N ARG A 477 -12.05 13.40 19.72
CA ARG A 477 -12.43 14.31 20.78
C ARG A 477 -11.63 14.09 22.07
N LEU A 478 -11.45 15.16 22.83
CA LEU A 478 -10.85 15.08 24.17
C LEU A 478 -11.87 14.73 25.26
N ASP A 479 -13.13 15.12 25.07
CA ASP A 479 -14.23 14.80 25.99
C ASP A 479 -14.77 13.37 25.82
N ARG A 480 -14.37 12.68 24.74
CA ARG A 480 -14.61 11.26 24.50
C ARG A 480 -13.29 10.57 24.17
N PRO A 481 -12.50 10.18 25.19
CA PRO A 481 -11.17 9.62 24.97
C PRO A 481 -11.23 8.27 24.25
N PRO A 482 -10.13 7.84 23.61
CA PRO A 482 -10.00 6.49 23.07
C PRO A 482 -10.26 5.41 24.13
N SER A 483 -10.69 4.22 23.70
CA SER A 483 -10.94 3.08 24.60
C SER A 483 -9.69 2.60 25.34
N HIS A 484 -8.53 2.75 24.69
CA HIS A 484 -7.21 2.45 25.21
C HIS A 484 -6.28 3.66 24.95
N PRO A 485 -6.35 4.72 25.78
CA PRO A 485 -5.60 5.95 25.52
C PRO A 485 -4.09 5.72 25.63
N GLU A 486 -3.63 4.94 26.61
CA GLU A 486 -2.21 4.61 26.78
C GLU A 486 -1.65 3.79 25.62
N LEU A 487 -2.43 2.84 25.09
CA LEU A 487 -2.05 2.06 23.90
C LEU A 487 -1.94 2.96 22.66
N LEU A 488 -2.88 3.88 22.45
CA LEU A 488 -2.83 4.81 21.33
C LEU A 488 -1.60 5.72 21.42
N ASP A 489 -1.29 6.20 22.62
CA ASP A 489 -0.13 7.05 22.88
C ASP A 489 1.19 6.29 22.67
N TRP A 490 1.26 5.05 23.15
CA TRP A 490 2.42 4.16 22.95
C TRP A 490 2.62 3.81 21.47
N LEU A 491 1.57 3.42 20.75
CA LEU A 491 1.66 3.12 19.32
C LEU A 491 2.04 4.35 18.48
N ALA A 492 1.55 5.54 18.85
CA ALA A 492 1.91 6.77 18.17
C ALA A 492 3.38 7.14 18.41
N ASP A 493 3.89 7.01 19.64
CA ASP A 493 5.31 7.22 19.93
C ASP A 493 6.20 6.19 19.20
N ASP A 494 5.83 4.91 19.24
CA ASP A 494 6.52 3.84 18.51
C ASP A 494 6.58 4.12 17.01
N PHE A 495 5.45 4.50 16.39
CA PHE A 495 5.38 4.85 14.98
C PHE A 495 6.31 6.02 14.62
N MET A 496 6.34 7.07 15.44
CA MET A 496 7.23 8.22 15.18
C MET A 496 8.71 7.86 15.35
N ARG A 497 9.05 7.04 16.36
CA ARG A 497 10.42 6.58 16.62
C ARG A 497 10.94 5.58 15.59
N HIS A 498 10.05 4.82 14.96
CA HIS A 498 10.36 3.99 13.79
C HIS A 498 10.22 4.77 12.48
N GLY A 499 10.35 6.08 12.57
CA GLY A 499 10.48 6.97 11.43
C GLY A 499 9.24 7.09 10.57
N PHE A 500 8.06 6.99 11.18
CA PHE A 500 6.76 7.06 10.50
C PHE A 500 6.59 5.93 9.46
N ASP A 501 7.19 4.77 9.70
CA ASP A 501 7.06 3.56 8.86
C ASP A 501 5.70 2.87 9.10
N ILE A 502 4.85 2.91 8.08
CA ILE A 502 3.52 2.28 8.12
C ILE A 502 3.64 0.76 8.18
N LYS A 503 4.58 0.15 7.44
CA LYS A 503 4.76 -1.31 7.43
C LYS A 503 5.28 -1.82 8.78
N HIS A 504 6.11 -1.04 9.48
CA HIS A 504 6.50 -1.34 10.86
C HIS A 504 5.28 -1.48 11.77
N THR A 505 4.39 -0.48 11.76
CA THR A 505 3.18 -0.51 12.61
C THR A 505 2.25 -1.66 12.22
N ILE A 506 2.08 -1.93 10.92
CA ILE A 506 1.31 -3.07 10.44
C ILE A 506 1.93 -4.38 10.93
N ARG A 507 3.24 -4.57 10.79
CA ARG A 507 3.95 -5.76 11.30
C ARG A 507 3.73 -5.97 12.79
N LEU A 508 3.78 -4.90 13.58
CA LEU A 508 3.54 -4.94 15.02
C LEU A 508 2.09 -5.39 15.33
N ILE A 509 1.10 -4.85 14.62
CA ILE A 509 -0.30 -5.26 14.75
C ILE A 509 -0.49 -6.74 14.37
N LEU A 510 0.01 -7.17 13.20
CA LEU A 510 -0.20 -8.52 12.67
C LEU A 510 0.44 -9.62 13.54
N ASN A 511 1.55 -9.31 14.21
CA ASN A 511 2.22 -10.23 15.12
C ASN A 511 1.62 -10.22 16.54
N SER A 512 0.70 -9.31 16.86
CA SER A 512 0.00 -9.32 18.15
C SER A 512 -0.90 -10.54 18.27
N ARG A 513 -1.05 -11.04 19.51
CA ARG A 513 -2.02 -12.08 19.83
C ARG A 513 -3.44 -11.59 19.60
N THR A 514 -3.69 -10.31 19.88
CA THR A 514 -4.97 -9.63 19.72
C THR A 514 -5.45 -9.71 18.26
N TYR A 515 -4.58 -9.41 17.30
CA TYR A 515 -4.92 -9.57 15.87
C TYR A 515 -5.16 -11.02 15.49
N GLN A 516 -4.54 -11.98 16.16
CA GLN A 516 -4.68 -13.41 15.87
C GLN A 516 -5.84 -14.08 16.61
N LEU A 517 -6.71 -13.32 17.29
CA LEU A 517 -7.90 -13.88 17.95
C LEU A 517 -8.89 -14.49 16.96
N ALA A 518 -9.54 -15.58 17.37
CA ALA A 518 -10.67 -16.15 16.64
C ALA A 518 -11.88 -15.23 16.76
N TYR A 519 -12.61 -15.06 15.66
CA TYR A 519 -13.89 -14.35 15.68
C TYR A 519 -14.89 -15.08 16.59
N ASN A 520 -15.51 -14.33 17.49
CA ASN A 520 -16.63 -14.79 18.30
C ASN A 520 -17.66 -13.65 18.45
N PRO A 521 -18.88 -13.80 17.90
CA PRO A 521 -19.90 -12.76 17.95
C PRO A 521 -20.34 -12.38 19.37
N GLU A 522 -20.18 -13.28 20.37
CA GLU A 522 -20.51 -12.98 21.77
C GLU A 522 -19.52 -12.00 22.42
N PHE A 523 -18.32 -11.87 21.85
CA PHE A 523 -17.24 -11.01 22.34
C PHE A 523 -16.87 -9.89 21.36
N GLU A 524 -17.65 -9.72 20.28
CA GLU A 524 -17.44 -8.64 19.32
C GLU A 524 -17.85 -7.30 19.96
N ASP A 525 -16.94 -6.34 19.93
CA ASP A 525 -17.25 -4.97 20.33
C ASP A 525 -17.91 -4.22 19.17
N HIS A 526 -18.78 -3.27 19.52
CA HIS A 526 -19.40 -2.37 18.56
C HIS A 526 -19.29 -0.91 19.01
N TYR A 527 -19.35 0.01 18.05
CA TYR A 527 -19.52 1.42 18.33
C TYR A 527 -20.98 1.83 18.14
N ASP A 528 -21.62 2.26 19.22
CA ASP A 528 -22.97 2.84 19.22
C ASP A 528 -22.87 4.34 19.48
N VAL A 529 -23.31 5.15 18.51
CA VAL A 529 -23.33 6.62 18.61
C VAL A 529 -24.17 7.09 19.81
N GLY A 530 -25.20 6.34 20.20
CA GLY A 530 -26.03 6.61 21.38
C GLY A 530 -25.38 6.20 22.71
N LYS A 531 -24.30 5.41 22.67
CA LYS A 531 -23.55 4.92 23.85
C LYS A 531 -22.03 5.01 23.63
N PRO A 532 -21.50 6.22 23.39
CA PRO A 532 -20.09 6.39 23.02
C PRO A 532 -19.09 5.92 24.10
N ASP A 533 -19.54 5.87 25.36
CA ASP A 533 -18.71 5.47 26.52
C ASP A 533 -18.73 3.96 26.79
N GLN A 534 -19.37 3.16 25.93
CA GLN A 534 -19.36 1.70 26.07
C GLN A 534 -17.91 1.19 26.02
N PRO A 535 -17.48 0.37 27.01
CA PRO A 535 -16.12 -0.15 27.02
C PRO A 535 -15.91 -1.07 25.81
N ARG A 536 -14.75 -0.92 25.16
CA ARG A 536 -14.23 -1.84 24.14
C ARG A 536 -13.10 -2.65 24.75
N TYR A 537 -13.10 -3.96 24.54
CA TYR A 537 -12.14 -4.90 25.10
C TYR A 537 -11.28 -5.59 24.03
N PHE A 538 -11.70 -5.67 22.78
CA PHE A 538 -11.05 -6.39 21.69
C PHE A 538 -10.83 -7.89 22.00
N GLN A 539 -11.84 -8.54 22.60
CA GLN A 539 -11.82 -10.00 22.85
C GLN A 539 -12.17 -10.83 21.60
N SER A 540 -12.67 -10.19 20.55
CA SER A 540 -12.85 -10.73 19.21
C SER A 540 -12.55 -9.61 18.20
N PRO A 541 -12.00 -9.93 17.01
CA PRO A 541 -12.05 -8.98 15.90
C PRO A 541 -13.50 -8.69 15.49
N SER A 542 -13.73 -7.58 14.79
CA SER A 542 -15.01 -7.31 14.14
C SER A 542 -15.04 -7.87 12.72
N LEU A 543 -16.21 -8.34 12.26
CA LEU A 543 -16.37 -8.79 10.88
C LEU A 543 -16.23 -7.62 9.92
N ARG A 544 -15.23 -7.68 9.05
CA ARG A 544 -14.99 -6.65 8.03
C ARG A 544 -15.42 -7.16 6.68
N ARG A 545 -16.27 -6.40 5.99
CA ARG A 545 -16.66 -6.73 4.62
C ARG A 545 -15.51 -6.47 3.65
N LEU A 546 -15.35 -7.36 2.67
CA LEU A 546 -14.37 -7.16 1.60
C LEU A 546 -14.71 -5.93 0.76
N THR A 547 -13.69 -5.15 0.42
CA THR A 547 -13.85 -4.05 -0.55
C THR A 547 -14.07 -4.61 -1.95
N ALA A 548 -14.62 -3.78 -2.84
CA ALA A 548 -14.77 -4.12 -4.25
C ALA A 548 -13.47 -4.66 -4.87
N GLU A 549 -12.34 -4.00 -4.58
CA GLU A 549 -11.03 -4.40 -5.07
C GLU A 549 -10.62 -5.78 -4.53
N GLN A 550 -10.82 -6.04 -3.23
CA GLN A 550 -10.53 -7.35 -2.63
C GLN A 550 -11.39 -8.47 -3.22
N VAL A 551 -12.70 -8.23 -3.42
CA VAL A 551 -13.61 -9.22 -4.03
C VAL A 551 -13.16 -9.53 -5.46
N LEU A 552 -12.98 -8.51 -6.30
CA LEU A 552 -12.67 -8.70 -7.72
C LEU A 552 -11.26 -9.24 -7.97
N ASP A 553 -10.27 -8.82 -7.19
CA ASP A 553 -8.90 -9.35 -7.27
C ASP A 553 -8.85 -10.81 -6.82
N SER A 554 -9.63 -11.17 -5.80
CA SER A 554 -9.78 -12.57 -5.38
C SER A 554 -10.52 -13.40 -6.41
N LEU A 555 -11.49 -12.82 -7.13
CA LEU A 555 -12.19 -13.50 -8.22
C LEU A 555 -11.28 -13.85 -9.40
N LEU A 556 -10.21 -13.10 -9.66
CA LEU A 556 -9.19 -13.51 -10.63
C LEU A 556 -8.59 -14.85 -10.25
N LEU A 557 -8.20 -14.98 -8.97
CA LEU A 557 -7.68 -16.24 -8.44
C LEU A 557 -8.72 -17.34 -8.45
N VAL A 558 -9.99 -17.08 -8.07
CA VAL A 558 -11.10 -18.06 -8.09
C VAL A 558 -11.48 -18.52 -9.50
N ALA A 559 -11.33 -17.65 -10.50
CA ALA A 559 -11.58 -17.97 -11.91
C ALA A 559 -10.36 -18.58 -12.64
N GLY A 560 -9.17 -18.49 -12.04
CA GLY A 560 -7.92 -19.00 -12.63
C GLY A 560 -7.35 -18.07 -13.69
N ARG A 561 -7.56 -16.76 -13.50
CA ARG A 561 -7.13 -15.69 -14.39
C ARG A 561 -5.97 -14.93 -13.76
N THR A 562 -5.14 -14.33 -14.61
CA THR A 562 -4.08 -13.39 -14.21
C THR A 562 -4.49 -11.93 -14.38
N GLU A 563 -5.54 -11.67 -15.17
CA GLU A 563 -6.04 -10.33 -15.47
C GLU A 563 -7.53 -10.35 -15.86
N TRP A 564 -8.15 -9.18 -15.77
CA TRP A 564 -9.49 -8.89 -16.26
C TRP A 564 -9.46 -7.60 -17.08
N ARG A 565 -9.93 -7.65 -18.33
CA ARG A 565 -9.91 -6.51 -19.27
C ARG A 565 -8.53 -5.82 -19.38
N GLY A 566 -7.46 -6.62 -19.37
CA GLY A 566 -6.07 -6.14 -19.46
C GLY A 566 -5.52 -5.52 -18.18
N LYS A 567 -6.22 -5.66 -17.05
CA LYS A 567 -5.79 -5.18 -15.73
C LYS A 567 -5.53 -6.35 -14.80
N GLN A 568 -4.39 -6.33 -14.13
CA GLN A 568 -4.01 -7.37 -13.18
C GLN A 568 -4.65 -7.16 -11.80
N ARG A 569 -4.99 -5.90 -11.48
CA ARG A 569 -5.58 -5.51 -10.19
C ARG A 569 -6.66 -4.45 -10.41
N THR A 570 -7.74 -4.54 -9.65
CA THR A 570 -8.95 -3.72 -9.78
C THR A 570 -8.72 -2.24 -9.47
N PHE A 571 -7.71 -1.90 -8.67
CA PHE A 571 -7.36 -0.49 -8.41
C PHE A 571 -6.86 0.25 -9.66
N GLN A 572 -6.44 -0.48 -10.69
CA GLN A 572 -5.96 0.07 -11.96
C GLN A 572 -7.10 0.48 -12.90
N ASP A 573 -8.34 0.15 -12.54
CA ASP A 573 -9.53 0.61 -13.24
C ASP A 573 -9.85 2.05 -12.82
N ASP A 574 -10.06 2.93 -13.79
CA ASP A 574 -10.43 4.32 -13.51
C ASP A 574 -11.91 4.48 -13.15
N GLU A 575 -12.76 3.56 -13.60
CA GLU A 575 -14.21 3.67 -13.51
C GLU A 575 -14.80 2.60 -12.59
N SER A 576 -15.85 2.98 -11.87
CA SER A 576 -16.63 2.05 -11.04
C SER A 576 -17.81 1.48 -11.83
N THR A 577 -17.84 0.16 -11.98
CA THR A 577 -18.95 -0.63 -12.55
C THR A 577 -20.16 -0.72 -11.60
N PRO A 578 -21.36 -1.17 -12.06
CA PRO A 578 -22.48 -1.48 -11.17
C PRO A 578 -22.10 -2.42 -10.02
N LEU A 579 -21.39 -3.51 -10.31
CA LEU A 579 -20.92 -4.46 -9.30
C LEU A 579 -20.00 -3.80 -8.26
N THR A 580 -18.94 -3.09 -8.70
CA THR A 580 -18.02 -2.44 -7.76
C THR A 580 -18.68 -1.36 -6.91
N ARG A 581 -19.63 -0.60 -7.47
CA ARG A 581 -20.43 0.37 -6.70
C ARG A 581 -21.31 -0.29 -5.65
N SER A 582 -21.91 -1.42 -5.99
CA SER A 582 -22.69 -2.22 -5.03
C SER A 582 -21.83 -2.78 -3.89
N LEU A 583 -20.52 -2.95 -4.15
CA LEU A 583 -19.49 -3.35 -3.18
C LEU A 583 -18.83 -2.14 -2.47
N GLY A 584 -19.43 -0.96 -2.53
CA GLY A 584 -19.00 0.22 -1.79
C GLY A 584 -17.91 1.07 -2.47
N ARG A 585 -17.48 0.73 -3.69
CA ARG A 585 -16.55 1.59 -4.45
C ARG A 585 -17.28 2.88 -4.89
N PRO A 586 -16.75 4.08 -4.61
CA PRO A 586 -17.41 5.32 -4.99
C PRO A 586 -17.50 5.47 -6.51
N SER A 587 -18.59 6.05 -7.03
CA SER A 587 -18.73 6.33 -8.48
C SER A 587 -17.84 7.47 -8.96
N ALA A 588 -17.56 8.42 -8.06
CA ALA A 588 -16.62 9.52 -8.21
C ALA A 588 -16.15 9.93 -6.81
N ARG A 589 -14.90 10.38 -6.66
CA ARG A 589 -14.33 10.76 -5.35
C ARG A 589 -14.48 12.25 -5.10
N ASN A 590 -15.72 12.73 -5.10
CA ASN A 590 -16.01 14.16 -4.98
C ASN A 590 -15.88 14.67 -3.54
N ASP A 591 -15.87 13.75 -2.58
CA ASP A 591 -15.74 14.02 -1.16
C ASP A 591 -14.66 13.14 -0.53
N VAL A 592 -13.97 13.70 0.46
CA VAL A 592 -13.01 12.97 1.29
C VAL A 592 -13.74 11.84 2.01
N SER A 593 -13.23 10.64 1.84
CA SER A 593 -13.67 9.45 2.55
C SER A 593 -12.49 8.71 3.14
N THR A 594 -12.51 8.51 4.45
CA THR A 594 -11.48 7.76 5.21
C THR A 594 -12.03 6.42 5.72
N SER A 595 -13.28 6.10 5.37
CA SER A 595 -13.95 4.83 5.63
C SER A 595 -15.08 4.64 4.63
N ARG A 596 -15.25 3.43 4.09
CA ARG A 596 -16.39 3.09 3.24
C ARG A 596 -17.54 2.51 4.09
N PRO A 597 -18.81 2.69 3.68
CA PRO A 597 -19.94 2.05 4.36
C PRO A 597 -19.80 0.53 4.33
N GLU A 598 -20.10 -0.12 5.46
CA GLU A 598 -20.05 -1.58 5.59
C GLU A 598 -21.45 -2.21 5.37
N ASP A 599 -22.51 -1.41 5.37
CA ASP A 599 -23.90 -1.85 5.22
C ASP A 599 -24.17 -2.59 3.90
N VAL A 600 -24.97 -3.65 3.98
CA VAL A 600 -25.44 -4.42 2.82
C VAL A 600 -26.60 -3.69 2.17
N ALA A 601 -26.45 -3.35 0.89
CA ALA A 601 -27.50 -2.73 0.09
C ALA A 601 -28.31 -3.77 -0.70
N VAL A 602 -29.59 -3.51 -0.93
CA VAL A 602 -30.44 -4.37 -1.80
C VAL A 602 -29.84 -4.53 -3.20
N VAL A 603 -29.24 -3.46 -3.73
CA VAL A 603 -28.56 -3.47 -5.03
C VAL A 603 -27.39 -4.45 -5.05
N GLN A 604 -26.65 -4.59 -3.94
CA GLN A 604 -25.59 -5.58 -3.84
C GLN A 604 -26.15 -7.01 -3.91
N ALA A 605 -27.24 -7.30 -3.20
CA ALA A 605 -27.85 -8.62 -3.27
C ALA A 605 -28.29 -8.96 -4.69
N LEU A 606 -28.83 -8.00 -5.44
CA LEU A 606 -29.18 -8.17 -6.85
C LEU A 606 -27.92 -8.42 -7.71
N GLU A 607 -26.91 -7.55 -7.66
CA GLU A 607 -25.67 -7.72 -8.41
C GLU A 607 -24.96 -9.06 -8.11
N LEU A 608 -25.01 -9.53 -6.86
CA LEU A 608 -24.46 -10.84 -6.48
C LEU A 608 -25.35 -12.02 -6.90
N LEU A 609 -26.63 -11.82 -7.24
CA LEU A 609 -27.57 -12.87 -7.66
C LEU A 609 -27.76 -12.96 -9.17
N ASN A 610 -27.62 -11.85 -9.90
CA ASN A 610 -27.87 -11.83 -11.35
C ASN A 610 -27.01 -10.82 -12.13
N GLY A 611 -25.94 -10.29 -11.55
CA GLY A 611 -25.07 -9.34 -12.23
C GLY A 611 -24.23 -9.99 -13.34
N ASP A 612 -24.30 -9.41 -14.54
CA ASP A 612 -23.56 -9.90 -15.72
C ASP A 612 -22.05 -9.95 -15.47
N GLU A 613 -21.47 -8.93 -14.84
CA GLU A 613 -20.03 -8.89 -14.60
C GLU A 613 -19.55 -10.03 -13.69
N LEU A 614 -20.31 -10.34 -12.63
CA LEU A 614 -19.98 -11.44 -11.73
C LEU A 614 -20.07 -12.78 -12.47
N TYR A 615 -21.14 -12.95 -13.26
CA TYR A 615 -21.32 -14.13 -14.10
C TYR A 615 -20.15 -14.32 -15.07
N GLU A 616 -19.76 -13.30 -15.83
CA GLU A 616 -18.65 -13.40 -16.79
C GLU A 616 -17.31 -13.72 -16.09
N ARG A 617 -17.05 -13.10 -14.94
CA ARG A 617 -15.83 -13.34 -14.16
C ARG A 617 -15.70 -14.80 -13.74
N ILE A 618 -16.79 -15.39 -13.26
CA ILE A 618 -16.86 -16.78 -12.78
C ILE A 618 -16.94 -17.76 -13.96
N TYR A 619 -18.02 -17.73 -14.73
CA TYR A 619 -18.37 -18.77 -15.71
C TYR A 619 -17.46 -18.81 -16.94
N GLN A 620 -16.87 -17.69 -17.33
CA GLN A 620 -15.93 -17.66 -18.45
C GLN A 620 -14.48 -17.91 -18.01
N GLY A 621 -14.24 -18.17 -16.71
CA GLY A 621 -12.93 -18.45 -16.17
C GLY A 621 -12.41 -19.84 -16.56
N PRO A 622 -11.10 -20.00 -16.84
CA PRO A 622 -10.56 -21.31 -17.20
C PRO A 622 -10.69 -22.36 -16.08
N ALA A 623 -10.73 -21.95 -14.81
CA ALA A 623 -10.75 -22.87 -13.67
C ALA A 623 -11.94 -23.85 -13.68
N ILE A 624 -13.13 -23.39 -14.05
CA ILE A 624 -14.33 -24.24 -14.10
C ILE A 624 -14.13 -25.39 -15.09
N SER A 625 -13.75 -25.06 -16.33
CA SER A 625 -13.52 -26.06 -17.37
C SER A 625 -12.33 -26.98 -17.05
N GLN A 626 -11.30 -26.46 -16.38
CA GLN A 626 -10.17 -27.24 -15.89
C GLN A 626 -10.62 -28.27 -14.85
N MET A 627 -11.33 -27.84 -13.79
CA MET A 627 -11.89 -28.74 -12.78
C MET A 627 -12.82 -29.80 -13.38
N ALA A 628 -13.69 -29.39 -14.31
CA ALA A 628 -14.60 -30.30 -15.01
C ALA A 628 -13.85 -31.38 -15.83
N SER A 629 -12.71 -31.02 -16.41
CA SER A 629 -11.87 -31.94 -17.19
C SER A 629 -10.99 -32.87 -16.34
N GLN A 630 -10.62 -32.45 -15.13
CA GLN A 630 -9.56 -33.07 -14.33
C GLN A 630 -10.02 -34.18 -13.39
N GLY A 631 -11.30 -34.30 -13.00
CA GLY A 631 -11.67 -35.51 -12.27
C GLY A 631 -12.93 -35.59 -11.42
N LYS A 632 -12.80 -36.44 -10.41
CA LYS A 632 -13.86 -37.01 -9.57
C LYS A 632 -14.49 -35.93 -8.69
N PRO A 633 -15.77 -36.06 -8.29
CA PRO A 633 -16.46 -35.09 -7.43
C PRO A 633 -15.64 -34.64 -6.21
N GLU A 634 -14.96 -35.56 -5.53
CA GLU A 634 -14.14 -35.28 -4.35
C GLU A 634 -13.00 -34.28 -4.61
N GLN A 635 -12.29 -34.42 -5.75
CA GLN A 635 -11.19 -33.53 -6.11
C GLN A 635 -11.70 -32.13 -6.45
N ILE A 636 -12.84 -32.05 -7.16
CA ILE A 636 -13.49 -30.78 -7.51
C ILE A 636 -13.90 -30.04 -6.23
N VAL A 637 -14.55 -30.72 -5.29
CA VAL A 637 -14.94 -30.11 -4.01
C VAL A 637 -13.71 -29.63 -3.25
N HIS A 638 -12.68 -30.45 -3.15
CA HIS A 638 -11.44 -30.07 -2.47
C HIS A 638 -10.79 -28.83 -3.08
N GLU A 639 -10.69 -28.78 -4.41
CA GLU A 639 -10.13 -27.63 -5.12
C GLU A 639 -10.95 -26.36 -4.90
N ILE A 640 -12.28 -26.41 -5.01
CA ILE A 640 -13.17 -25.25 -4.77
C ILE A 640 -12.94 -24.66 -3.38
N TYR A 641 -12.83 -25.51 -2.36
CA TYR A 641 -12.59 -25.07 -0.98
C TYR A 641 -11.22 -24.40 -0.81
N LEU A 642 -10.16 -24.95 -1.40
CA LEU A 642 -8.84 -24.32 -1.38
C LEU A 642 -8.81 -23.00 -2.19
N ARG A 643 -9.54 -22.94 -3.31
CA ARG A 643 -9.59 -21.76 -4.19
C ARG A 643 -10.35 -20.59 -3.58
N ILE A 644 -11.42 -20.86 -2.84
CA ILE A 644 -12.35 -19.82 -2.38
C ILE A 644 -12.19 -19.54 -0.89
N LEU A 645 -12.07 -20.58 -0.05
CA LEU A 645 -12.03 -20.47 1.41
C LEU A 645 -10.64 -20.73 2.00
N ASN A 646 -9.66 -21.13 1.17
CA ASN A 646 -8.26 -21.36 1.54
C ASN A 646 -8.07 -22.36 2.69
N ARG A 647 -8.95 -23.35 2.76
CA ARG A 647 -8.89 -24.47 3.71
C ARG A 647 -9.45 -25.73 3.06
N PRO A 648 -9.07 -26.93 3.53
CA PRO A 648 -9.76 -28.15 3.11
C PRO A 648 -11.23 -28.15 3.58
N PRO A 649 -12.13 -28.85 2.87
CA PRO A 649 -13.50 -29.06 3.32
C PRO A 649 -13.53 -29.96 4.56
N GLY A 650 -14.46 -29.67 5.48
CA GLY A 650 -14.84 -30.60 6.54
C GLY A 650 -15.52 -31.85 5.99
N GLU A 651 -15.77 -32.84 6.83
CA GLU A 651 -16.38 -34.12 6.40
C GLU A 651 -17.81 -33.94 5.88
N ASP A 652 -18.65 -33.19 6.59
CA ASP A 652 -20.04 -32.89 6.17
C ASP A 652 -20.07 -32.04 4.88
N GLU A 653 -19.19 -31.03 4.82
CA GLU A 653 -18.98 -30.15 3.67
C GLU A 653 -18.56 -30.92 2.41
N ARG A 654 -17.60 -31.85 2.57
CA ARG A 654 -17.14 -32.73 1.49
C ARG A 654 -18.28 -33.62 1.01
N SER A 655 -19.00 -34.24 1.94
CA SER A 655 -20.10 -35.16 1.63
C SER A 655 -21.25 -34.44 0.91
N ALA A 656 -21.65 -33.25 1.38
CA ALA A 656 -22.67 -32.43 0.74
C ALA A 656 -22.24 -31.94 -0.65
N GLY A 657 -20.99 -31.50 -0.81
CA GLY A 657 -20.46 -31.07 -2.10
C GLY A 657 -20.42 -32.19 -3.13
N ILE A 658 -20.00 -33.40 -2.72
CA ILE A 658 -20.00 -34.59 -3.59
C ILE A 658 -21.43 -34.94 -4.00
N ALA A 659 -22.35 -35.01 -3.05
CA ALA A 659 -23.76 -35.30 -3.32
C ALA A 659 -24.39 -34.26 -4.28
N PHE A 660 -24.05 -32.97 -4.14
CA PHE A 660 -24.49 -31.93 -5.06
C PHE A 660 -23.98 -32.19 -6.50
N LEU A 661 -22.68 -32.43 -6.67
CA LEU A 661 -22.07 -32.71 -7.98
C LEU A 661 -22.58 -34.01 -8.63
N GLU A 662 -23.02 -34.97 -7.83
CA GLU A 662 -23.61 -36.24 -8.29
C GLU A 662 -25.10 -36.13 -8.60
N SER A 663 -25.85 -35.30 -7.85
CA SER A 663 -27.29 -35.08 -8.07
C SER A 663 -27.63 -34.51 -9.45
N CYS A 664 -26.65 -33.87 -10.09
CA CYS A 664 -26.78 -33.33 -11.44
C CYS A 664 -26.39 -34.33 -12.53
N GLN A 665 -26.04 -35.58 -12.19
CA GLN A 665 -25.83 -36.66 -13.13
C GLN A 665 -27.14 -37.45 -13.33
N ILE A 666 -27.54 -37.65 -14.58
CA ILE A 666 -28.65 -38.55 -14.92
C ILE A 666 -28.10 -39.98 -14.90
N GLU A 667 -28.74 -40.85 -14.13
CA GLU A 667 -28.32 -42.25 -13.95
C GLU A 667 -28.28 -42.98 -15.31
N GLY A 668 -27.09 -43.42 -15.73
CA GLY A 668 -26.88 -44.15 -16.99
C GLY A 668 -26.41 -43.34 -18.20
N GLU A 669 -26.27 -42.00 -18.09
CA GLU A 669 -25.72 -41.17 -19.16
C GLU A 669 -24.26 -40.73 -18.90
N PRO A 670 -23.40 -40.68 -19.94
CA PRO A 670 -22.04 -40.14 -19.79
C PRO A 670 -22.09 -38.66 -19.39
N ARG A 671 -21.24 -38.27 -18.44
CA ARG A 671 -21.19 -36.91 -17.89
C ARG A 671 -20.95 -35.88 -19.00
N ASN A 672 -21.95 -35.04 -19.29
CA ASN A 672 -21.82 -33.96 -20.25
C ASN A 672 -20.91 -32.86 -19.66
N PRO A 673 -19.75 -32.55 -20.28
CA PRO A 673 -18.84 -31.53 -19.78
C PRO A 673 -19.46 -30.13 -19.70
N GLN A 674 -20.40 -29.81 -20.59
CA GLN A 674 -21.07 -28.51 -20.59
C GLN A 674 -22.00 -28.36 -19.37
N SER A 675 -22.78 -29.39 -19.03
CA SER A 675 -23.64 -29.34 -17.83
C SER A 675 -22.82 -29.39 -16.55
N LEU A 676 -21.69 -30.10 -16.53
CA LEU A 676 -20.80 -30.11 -15.37
C LEU A 676 -20.17 -28.73 -15.11
N ASN A 677 -19.77 -28.02 -16.17
CA ASN A 677 -19.25 -26.65 -16.03
C ASN A 677 -20.27 -25.74 -15.37
N GLU A 678 -21.54 -25.82 -15.76
CA GLU A 678 -22.62 -25.03 -15.16
C GLU A 678 -22.78 -25.35 -13.66
N VAL A 679 -22.84 -26.63 -13.30
CA VAL A 679 -22.99 -27.06 -11.89
C VAL A 679 -21.80 -26.63 -11.02
N ILE A 680 -20.58 -26.75 -11.53
CA ILE A 680 -19.38 -26.25 -10.84
C ILE A 680 -19.44 -24.73 -10.72
N GLY A 681 -19.87 -24.03 -11.78
CA GLY A 681 -20.09 -22.58 -11.77
C GLY A 681 -21.10 -22.15 -10.71
N ASP A 682 -22.22 -22.85 -10.59
CA ASP A 682 -23.26 -22.58 -9.59
C ASP A 682 -22.72 -22.79 -8.17
N MET A 683 -21.91 -23.84 -7.95
CA MET A 683 -21.26 -24.07 -6.68
C MET A 683 -20.25 -22.96 -6.36
N VAL A 684 -19.39 -22.58 -7.30
CA VAL A 684 -18.43 -21.46 -7.12
C VAL A 684 -19.17 -20.16 -6.82
N TRP A 685 -20.27 -19.88 -7.53
CA TRP A 685 -21.11 -18.71 -7.32
C TRP A 685 -21.69 -18.71 -5.90
N ALA A 686 -22.29 -19.80 -5.46
CA ALA A 686 -22.85 -19.92 -4.12
C ALA A 686 -21.80 -19.64 -3.03
N PHE A 687 -20.58 -20.13 -3.20
CA PHE A 687 -19.49 -19.89 -2.26
C PHE A 687 -19.01 -18.44 -2.26
N VAL A 688 -18.82 -17.84 -3.43
CA VAL A 688 -18.42 -16.43 -3.56
C VAL A 688 -19.48 -15.50 -2.98
N SER A 689 -20.76 -15.83 -3.12
CA SER A 689 -21.87 -15.05 -2.54
C SER A 689 -22.08 -15.31 -1.04
N SER A 690 -21.38 -16.26 -0.45
CA SER A 690 -21.52 -16.60 0.97
C SER A 690 -20.77 -15.61 1.89
N PRO A 691 -21.22 -15.45 3.15
CA PRO A 691 -20.48 -14.67 4.14
C PRO A 691 -19.03 -15.16 4.36
N GLY A 692 -18.78 -16.46 4.21
CA GLY A 692 -17.44 -17.03 4.37
C GLY A 692 -16.43 -16.53 3.33
N PHE A 693 -16.91 -16.08 2.17
CA PHE A 693 -16.06 -15.40 1.20
C PHE A 693 -16.07 -13.87 1.38
N GLN A 694 -17.25 -13.28 1.59
CA GLN A 694 -17.48 -11.84 1.56
C GLN A 694 -16.93 -11.06 2.77
N TYR A 695 -16.53 -11.76 3.84
CA TYR A 695 -16.02 -11.15 5.06
C TYR A 695 -14.62 -11.64 5.41
N ILE A 696 -13.86 -10.74 6.04
CA ILE A 696 -12.66 -11.03 6.80
C ILE A 696 -13.11 -11.21 8.24
N ASN A 697 -12.90 -12.41 8.78
CA ASN A 697 -13.15 -12.75 10.17
C ASN A 697 -11.87 -12.74 10.97
#